data_AF-A0A931LCG8-F1
#
_entry.id   AF-A0A931LCG8-F1
#
_cell.length_a   1.000
_cell.length_b   1.000
_cell.length_c   1.000
_cell.angle_alpha   90.00
_cell.angle_beta   90.00
_cell.angle_gamma   90.00
#
_symmetry.space_group_name_H-M   'P 1'
#
loop_
_entity.id
_entity.type
_entity.pdbx_description
1 polymer ?
#
loop_
_entity_poly.entity_id
_entity_poly.type
_entity_poly.pdbx_seq_one_letter_code
_entity_poly.pdbx_strand_id
1 'polypeptide(L)'
;MRWLAILLISLLPLAGFAQDRPNTILVLDASGSMWGQVDGVAKITIAQKVITDLLATLPDDQNLGLTVYGANRRGDCSDIQTVIPPGPGTRDAIAAAIARVKPLGKTPMTDAVVAAAEALRYTEEKATVILVSDGVETCNPDPCAAAKHLEETGVDITVHVVGFDVGSDAEAVRQMSCIAENTGGQFLTAANAGELTRALSEVSKAPEPPPPPAEIAVTLRAVEGDANGAEITDPVNWTVTGEAGPVLSDKQENPTALDLPEGAYTLTAYRVSTETEMTKQVVAVQGGDTTFTVVFPVALPKARIVAPETAPRGSTVSVGWVGPNEDSDNIQIATPGGNYIDYAYTSKGNPVDLIMPVTPGTYEFRYALHDRDIIATKSITVTDAEISLSAPDSVEAGATVDVGWTGPNQPSDNIQIAKPGGDYADYAYTSDGNPVTLQVPVEPGDYELRYSFRDRQVVATRPITVTATEIGLTAPDSAPMGSTIQVGWAGPDAPSDNIQIGKPGDPGYLFYAYTSSGNPVSLPLPAVPGSYELRYVYQDREVVATRPITVTQAPVGLDAPATAVAGSTITVGWTGPDSDADNIQVGPLGSTDYVNYVYTNRGNPAKLVMPATPGDYELRYRFRDRETIYRQPITITPVTAQVIAPPTAQAGSDVTIGWDGPNYDGDYIAISAKGDDGYINFTYTGSDNPLTVRAPDSAGDYEIRYIMGQGDKVLASIPLTVTP
;
A
#
# COMPACT_ATOMS: atom_id res chain seq x y z
N MET A 1 70.50 3.91 -12.89
CA MET A 1 70.60 5.33 -12.47
C MET A 1 69.52 5.59 -11.42
N ARG A 2 69.93 5.94 -10.18
CA ARG A 2 69.26 6.80 -9.16
C ARG A 2 67.83 6.37 -8.74
N TRP A 3 67.56 5.73 -7.59
CA TRP A 3 67.66 6.16 -6.18
C TRP A 3 67.33 7.65 -5.95
N LEU A 4 66.12 7.95 -5.49
CA LEU A 4 65.79 9.14 -4.68
C LEU A 4 64.92 8.69 -3.50
N ALA A 5 65.53 8.65 -2.31
CA ALA A 5 64.83 8.58 -1.04
C ALA A 5 64.58 10.03 -0.57
N ILE A 6 63.32 10.38 -0.28
CA ILE A 6 62.95 11.67 0.30
C ILE A 6 62.84 11.46 1.81
N LEU A 7 63.80 12.05 2.54
CA LEU A 7 63.86 12.09 3.99
C LEU A 7 63.02 13.29 4.46
N LEU A 8 61.85 13.06 5.06
CA LEU A 8 61.04 14.12 5.68
C LEU A 8 61.50 14.28 7.13
N ILE A 9 62.20 15.39 7.43
CA ILE A 9 62.61 15.77 8.79
C ILE A 9 61.46 16.54 9.43
N SER A 10 60.83 15.94 10.44
CA SER A 10 59.82 16.58 11.30
C SER A 10 60.52 17.48 12.33
N LEU A 11 60.50 18.80 12.11
CA LEU A 11 60.80 19.79 13.15
C LEU A 11 59.56 19.96 14.04
N LEU A 12 59.59 19.39 15.24
CA LEU A 12 58.73 19.80 16.36
C LEU A 12 59.36 21.03 17.02
N PRO A 13 58.69 22.19 17.09
CA PRO A 13 59.15 23.29 17.92
C PRO A 13 58.82 22.96 19.38
N LEU A 14 59.86 22.68 20.17
CA LEU A 14 59.77 22.79 21.62
C LEU A 14 59.56 24.27 21.95
N ALA A 15 58.34 24.66 22.29
CA ALA A 15 58.08 25.91 22.98
C ALA A 15 58.71 25.81 24.38
N GLY A 16 59.97 26.22 24.50
CA GLY A 16 60.57 26.47 25.80
C GLY A 16 59.86 27.66 26.42
N PHE A 17 59.16 27.45 27.53
CA PHE A 17 58.71 28.54 28.38
C PHE A 17 59.97 29.28 28.87
N ALA A 18 60.27 30.42 28.26
CA ALA A 18 61.22 31.36 28.82
C ALA A 18 60.64 31.82 30.17
N GLN A 19 61.31 31.49 31.28
CA GLN A 19 60.97 32.07 32.58
C GLN A 19 61.25 33.57 32.50
N ASP A 20 60.20 34.36 32.31
CA ASP A 20 60.24 35.81 32.36
C ASP A 20 60.52 36.22 33.81
N ARG A 21 61.78 36.55 34.12
CA ARG A 21 62.19 36.97 35.47
C ARG A 21 62.24 38.49 35.52
N PRO A 22 61.51 39.14 36.45
CA PRO A 22 61.37 40.59 36.46
C PRO A 22 62.71 41.29 36.75
N ASN A 23 62.93 42.42 36.07
CA ASN A 23 64.11 43.26 36.29
C ASN A 23 63.98 44.02 37.62
N THR A 24 65.03 44.06 38.43
CA THR A 24 65.02 44.74 39.74
C THR A 24 66.08 45.84 39.84
N ILE A 25 65.74 47.03 40.35
CA ILE A 25 66.72 48.08 40.72
C ILE A 25 66.66 48.37 42.22
N LEU A 26 67.84 48.39 42.86
CA LEU A 26 68.02 48.91 44.21
C LEU A 26 68.28 50.42 44.15
N VAL A 27 67.51 51.21 44.89
CA VAL A 27 67.68 52.66 45.05
C VAL A 27 68.24 52.93 46.45
N LEU A 28 69.46 53.47 46.51
CA LEU A 28 70.17 53.75 47.76
C LEU A 28 70.24 55.25 48.05
N ASP A 29 69.76 55.62 49.23
CA ASP A 29 69.90 56.94 49.83
C ASP A 29 71.35 57.23 50.24
N ALA A 30 71.92 58.31 49.72
CA ALA A 30 73.18 58.89 50.15
C ALA A 30 73.02 60.38 50.54
N SER A 31 71.85 60.76 51.05
CA SER A 31 71.62 62.10 51.59
C SER A 31 72.43 62.34 52.87
N GLY A 32 72.65 63.61 53.21
CA GLY A 32 73.49 63.98 54.36
C GLY A 32 73.08 63.35 55.70
N SER A 33 71.80 62.99 55.89
CA SER A 33 71.29 62.31 57.10
C SER A 33 71.90 60.92 57.31
N MET A 34 72.36 60.26 56.24
CA MET A 34 73.01 58.95 56.30
C MET A 34 74.38 58.96 57.02
N TRP A 35 74.90 60.14 57.39
CA TRP A 35 76.02 60.28 58.34
C TRP A 35 75.60 60.16 59.81
N GLY A 36 74.30 60.19 60.10
CA GLY A 36 73.74 59.86 61.40
C GLY A 36 74.18 58.48 61.87
N GLN A 37 74.12 58.23 63.17
CA GLN A 37 74.63 57.00 63.76
C GLN A 37 73.50 56.17 64.36
N VAL A 38 73.56 54.87 64.11
CA VAL A 38 72.78 53.83 64.79
C VAL A 38 73.78 52.92 65.49
N ASP A 39 73.60 52.70 66.79
CA ASP A 39 74.53 51.91 67.62
C ASP A 39 76.02 52.32 67.50
N GLY A 40 76.27 53.63 67.32
CA GLY A 40 77.62 54.21 67.20
C GLY A 40 78.29 54.04 65.83
N VAL A 41 77.60 53.46 64.84
CA VAL A 41 78.10 53.29 63.46
C VAL A 41 77.29 54.18 62.52
N ALA A 42 77.94 54.81 61.54
CA ALA A 42 77.23 55.63 60.54
C ALA A 42 76.22 54.79 59.74
N LYS A 43 75.02 55.32 59.51
CA LYS A 43 73.93 54.64 58.80
C LYS A 43 74.37 54.16 57.41
N ILE A 44 75.11 54.98 56.66
CA ILE A 44 75.66 54.59 55.36
C ILE A 44 76.58 53.37 55.45
N THR A 45 77.41 53.28 56.50
CA THR A 45 78.31 52.12 56.68
C THR A 45 77.51 50.85 56.95
N ILE A 46 76.39 50.95 57.67
CA ILE A 46 75.48 49.83 57.90
C ILE A 46 74.80 49.42 56.59
N ALA A 47 74.21 50.37 55.86
CA ALA A 47 73.54 50.11 54.58
C ALA A 47 74.49 49.48 53.54
N GLN A 48 75.71 50.03 53.40
CA GLN A 48 76.74 49.49 52.50
C GLN A 48 77.06 48.04 52.83
N LYS A 49 77.27 47.71 54.11
CA LYS A 49 77.56 46.34 54.54
C LYS A 49 76.38 45.41 54.27
N VAL A 50 75.18 45.78 54.72
CA VAL A 50 73.99 44.92 54.64
C VAL A 50 73.62 44.62 53.18
N ILE A 51 73.66 45.63 52.31
CA ILE A 51 73.36 45.43 50.89
C ILE A 51 74.44 44.55 50.23
N THR A 52 75.71 44.77 50.56
CA THR A 52 76.81 43.92 50.04
C THR A 52 76.63 42.45 50.47
N ASP A 53 76.24 42.21 51.73
CA ASP A 53 75.96 40.87 52.24
C ASP A 53 74.74 40.24 51.54
N LEU A 54 73.67 41.02 51.28
CA LEU A 54 72.49 40.55 50.54
C LEU A 54 72.85 40.12 49.12
N LEU A 55 73.62 40.94 48.38
CA LEU A 55 74.01 40.66 47.00
C LEU A 55 74.76 39.33 46.87
N ALA A 56 75.51 38.91 47.89
CA ALA A 56 76.19 37.63 47.92
C ALA A 56 75.26 36.40 48.07
N THR A 57 73.99 36.62 48.47
CA THR A 57 73.02 35.53 48.70
C THR A 57 72.02 35.34 47.56
N LEU A 58 71.86 36.33 46.68
CA LEU A 58 70.91 36.25 45.58
C LEU A 58 71.44 35.25 44.50
N PRO A 59 70.66 34.82 43.48
CA PRO A 59 71.11 33.93 42.36
C PRO A 59 71.66 34.66 41.10
N ASP A 60 72.83 34.29 40.56
CA ASP A 60 73.61 35.10 39.57
C ASP A 60 72.87 35.52 38.28
N ASP A 61 71.81 34.81 37.94
CA ASP A 61 70.93 35.05 36.80
C ASP A 61 69.83 36.09 37.07
N GLN A 62 69.78 36.70 38.26
CA GLN A 62 68.85 37.79 38.56
C GLN A 62 69.31 39.10 37.92
N ASN A 63 68.40 39.76 37.20
CA ASN A 63 68.64 41.06 36.59
C ASN A 63 68.58 42.17 37.65
N LEU A 64 69.75 42.69 38.06
CA LEU A 64 69.87 43.69 39.13
C LEU A 64 70.49 45.00 38.59
N GLY A 65 70.03 46.14 39.07
CA GLY A 65 70.65 47.45 38.86
C GLY A 65 70.75 48.27 40.15
N LEU A 66 71.45 49.40 40.09
CA LEU A 66 71.68 50.30 41.21
C LEU A 66 71.48 51.76 40.80
N THR A 67 70.56 52.43 41.50
CA THR A 67 70.40 53.88 41.48
C THR A 67 70.81 54.45 42.83
N VAL A 68 71.57 55.54 42.83
CA VAL A 68 71.99 56.25 44.04
C VAL A 68 71.59 57.71 43.92
N TYR A 69 71.10 58.30 45.01
CA TYR A 69 70.85 59.74 45.07
C TYR A 69 71.59 60.41 46.21
N GLY A 70 71.91 61.70 46.04
CA GLY A 70 72.55 62.53 47.06
C GLY A 70 74.06 62.28 47.26
N ALA A 71 74.73 61.53 46.39
CA ALA A 71 76.13 61.15 46.58
C ALA A 71 77.17 62.17 46.08
N ASN A 72 76.81 63.11 45.18
CA ASN A 72 77.79 63.89 44.41
C ASN A 72 77.66 65.41 44.57
N ARG A 73 76.45 65.95 44.76
CA ARG A 73 76.19 67.40 44.75
C ARG A 73 75.40 67.84 45.98
N ARG A 74 75.98 68.75 46.77
CA ARG A 74 75.34 69.29 47.98
C ARG A 74 74.16 70.21 47.60
N GLY A 75 72.98 69.92 48.13
CA GLY A 75 71.79 70.77 47.99
C GLY A 75 71.01 70.63 46.67
N ASP A 76 71.44 69.74 45.77
CA ASP A 76 70.87 69.56 44.44
C ASP A 76 69.87 68.40 44.41
N CYS A 77 68.62 68.66 44.03
CA CYS A 77 67.56 67.66 43.91
C CYS A 77 67.65 66.81 42.64
N SER A 78 68.44 67.24 41.65
CA SER A 78 68.71 66.46 40.44
C SER A 78 69.88 65.47 40.60
N ASP A 79 70.39 65.29 41.84
CA ASP A 79 71.50 64.41 42.13
C ASP A 79 71.06 62.95 42.26
N ILE A 80 70.60 62.38 41.14
CA ILE A 80 70.17 61.00 41.00
C ILE A 80 70.97 60.38 39.85
N GLN A 81 71.53 59.20 40.07
CA GLN A 81 72.30 58.48 39.06
C GLN A 81 72.03 56.98 39.11
N THR A 82 71.62 56.39 37.99
CA THR A 82 71.69 54.94 37.76
C THR A 82 73.16 54.58 37.54
N VAL A 83 73.83 54.14 38.61
CA VAL A 83 75.26 53.83 38.59
C VAL A 83 75.51 52.53 37.83
N ILE A 84 74.61 51.56 37.98
CA ILE A 84 74.64 50.27 37.29
C ILE A 84 73.26 50.03 36.66
N PRO A 85 73.16 49.98 35.31
CA PRO A 85 71.91 49.60 34.64
C PRO A 85 71.46 48.18 35.02
N PRO A 86 70.15 47.88 34.99
CA PRO A 86 69.63 46.55 35.31
C PRO A 86 70.09 45.52 34.28
N GLY A 87 70.58 44.37 34.75
CA GLY A 87 70.99 43.27 33.90
C GLY A 87 71.55 42.08 34.68
N PRO A 88 71.77 40.93 34.04
CA PRO A 88 72.29 39.74 34.71
C PRO A 88 73.77 39.92 35.08
N GLY A 89 74.22 39.27 36.17
CA GLY A 89 75.64 39.26 36.56
C GLY A 89 76.20 40.60 37.07
N THR A 90 75.35 41.55 37.50
CA THR A 90 75.77 42.90 37.91
C THR A 90 76.18 43.03 39.39
N ARG A 91 76.01 41.98 40.22
CA ARG A 91 76.18 42.05 41.69
C ARG A 91 77.51 42.61 42.15
N ASP A 92 78.61 42.09 41.60
CA ASP A 92 79.95 42.51 42.00
C ASP A 92 80.20 43.98 41.65
N ALA A 93 79.65 44.43 40.51
CA ALA A 93 79.74 45.83 40.10
C ALA A 93 78.91 46.73 41.01
N ILE A 94 77.71 46.28 41.43
CA ILE A 94 76.86 46.97 42.40
C ILE A 94 77.55 47.06 43.77
N ALA A 95 78.08 45.96 44.30
CA ALA A 95 78.79 45.94 45.57
C ALA A 95 80.00 46.90 45.57
N ALA A 96 80.78 46.90 44.49
CA ALA A 96 81.92 47.81 44.32
C ALA A 96 81.49 49.28 44.16
N ALA A 97 80.32 49.56 43.58
CA ALA A 97 79.76 50.90 43.49
C ALA A 97 79.32 51.42 44.87
N ILE A 98 78.55 50.60 45.60
CA ILE A 98 78.03 50.92 46.93
C ILE A 98 79.15 51.26 47.92
N ALA A 99 80.24 50.49 47.92
CA ALA A 99 81.40 50.72 48.81
C ALA A 99 82.06 52.10 48.63
N ARG A 100 81.83 52.79 47.50
CA ARG A 100 82.39 54.11 47.20
C ARG A 100 81.43 55.26 47.48
N VAL A 101 80.17 54.98 47.80
CA VAL A 101 79.15 56.00 48.07
C VAL A 101 79.52 56.79 49.32
N LYS A 102 79.45 58.13 49.21
CA LYS A 102 79.68 59.07 50.32
C LYS A 102 78.48 59.99 50.44
N PRO A 103 77.82 60.07 51.60
CA PRO A 103 76.63 60.90 51.70
C PRO A 103 76.95 62.40 51.66
N LEU A 104 76.15 63.19 50.91
CA LEU A 104 76.44 64.62 50.67
C LEU A 104 75.20 65.51 50.45
N GLY A 105 74.21 65.00 49.73
CA GLY A 105 73.13 65.77 49.09
C GLY A 105 71.81 65.74 49.84
N LYS A 106 70.74 66.12 49.11
CA LYS A 106 69.35 66.06 49.56
C LYS A 106 68.73 64.67 49.29
N THR A 107 67.45 64.50 49.65
CA THR A 107 66.69 63.25 49.54
C THR A 107 65.59 63.38 48.46
N PRO A 108 65.91 63.37 47.15
CA PRO A 108 64.93 63.33 46.06
C PRO A 108 64.41 61.90 45.82
N MET A 109 63.78 61.33 46.84
CA MET A 109 63.30 59.94 46.88
C MET A 109 62.36 59.60 45.71
N THR A 110 61.41 60.49 45.44
CA THR A 110 60.35 60.35 44.45
C THR A 110 60.93 60.26 43.04
N ASP A 111 61.76 61.24 42.68
CA ASP A 111 62.40 61.31 41.37
C ASP A 111 63.40 60.15 41.19
N ALA A 112 64.01 59.66 42.28
CA ALA A 112 64.90 58.50 42.23
C ALA A 112 64.15 57.19 41.95
N VAL A 113 62.96 57.00 42.52
CA VAL A 113 62.09 55.86 42.21
C VAL A 113 61.62 55.93 40.76
N VAL A 114 61.22 57.12 40.26
CA VAL A 114 60.86 57.31 38.85
C VAL A 114 62.03 56.98 37.92
N ALA A 115 63.24 57.49 38.20
CA ALA A 115 64.42 57.19 37.40
C ALA A 115 64.78 55.69 37.40
N ALA A 116 64.56 54.99 38.51
CA ALA A 116 64.72 53.54 38.58
C ALA A 116 63.65 52.80 37.75
N ALA A 117 62.39 53.20 37.85
CA ALA A 117 61.30 52.63 37.05
C ALA A 117 61.54 52.82 35.54
N GLU A 118 61.97 54.01 35.12
CA GLU A 118 62.33 54.30 33.72
C GLU A 118 63.49 53.43 33.22
N ALA A 119 64.54 53.27 34.04
CA ALA A 119 65.66 52.39 33.71
C ALA A 119 65.25 50.90 33.58
N LEU A 120 64.15 50.50 34.22
CA LEU A 120 63.53 49.19 34.12
C LEU A 120 62.55 49.05 32.94
N ARG A 121 62.29 50.12 32.17
CA ARG A 121 61.26 50.15 31.11
C ARG A 121 59.90 49.72 31.62
N TYR A 122 59.50 50.23 32.79
CA TYR A 122 58.31 49.80 33.52
C TYR A 122 56.98 49.85 32.74
N THR A 123 56.88 50.60 31.64
CA THR A 123 55.69 50.64 30.77
C THR A 123 55.62 49.48 29.77
N GLU A 124 56.71 48.71 29.63
CA GLU A 124 56.86 47.64 28.64
C GLU A 124 57.16 46.29 29.30
N GLU A 125 57.81 46.29 30.47
CA GLU A 125 58.24 45.10 31.20
C GLU A 125 57.87 45.20 32.68
N LYS A 126 57.65 44.05 33.34
CA LYS A 126 57.46 43.99 34.79
C LYS A 126 58.70 44.51 35.52
N ALA A 127 58.51 45.46 36.42
CA ALA A 127 59.59 46.21 37.05
C ALA A 127 59.49 46.15 38.57
N THR A 128 60.58 45.81 39.25
CA THR A 128 60.66 45.84 40.71
C THR A 128 61.69 46.86 41.19
N VAL A 129 61.30 47.79 42.05
CA VAL A 129 62.21 48.77 42.67
C VAL A 129 62.29 48.49 44.16
N ILE A 130 63.50 48.47 44.72
CA ILE A 130 63.72 48.36 46.16
C ILE A 130 64.39 49.64 46.63
N LEU A 131 63.67 50.49 47.36
CA LEU A 131 64.16 51.75 47.90
C LEU A 131 64.66 51.58 49.34
N VAL A 132 65.86 52.05 49.65
CA VAL A 132 66.41 52.12 51.01
C VAL A 132 66.69 53.58 51.35
N SER A 133 66.01 54.14 52.35
CA SER A 133 66.14 55.56 52.72
C SER A 133 66.00 55.79 54.23
N ASP A 134 66.67 56.84 54.75
CA ASP A 134 66.70 57.18 56.18
C ASP A 134 65.99 58.48 56.55
N GLY A 135 65.26 59.10 55.61
CA GLY A 135 64.68 60.40 55.85
C GLY A 135 63.50 60.77 54.94
N VAL A 136 62.88 61.90 55.27
CA VAL A 136 61.76 62.50 54.54
C VAL A 136 62.22 62.99 53.16
N GLU A 137 61.34 62.89 52.16
CA GLU A 137 61.50 63.55 50.86
C GLU A 137 61.68 65.08 51.05
N THR A 138 62.76 65.66 50.50
CA THR A 138 63.11 67.08 50.69
C THR A 138 63.08 67.91 49.40
N CYS A 139 62.71 67.30 48.28
CA CYS A 139 62.78 67.89 46.95
C CYS A 139 61.42 67.94 46.23
N ASN A 140 60.59 66.90 46.37
CA ASN A 140 59.28 66.82 45.73
C ASN A 140 58.14 66.89 46.77
N PRO A 141 57.07 67.70 46.58
CA PRO A 141 56.01 67.84 47.58
C PRO A 141 55.07 66.63 47.76
N ASP A 142 54.99 65.67 46.81
CA ASP A 142 54.01 64.57 46.89
C ASP A 142 54.53 63.21 46.35
N PRO A 143 55.18 62.39 47.22
CA PRO A 143 55.66 61.06 46.84
C PRO A 143 54.54 60.05 46.50
N CYS A 144 53.35 60.23 47.09
CA CYS A 144 52.20 59.36 46.87
C CYS A 144 51.67 59.48 45.43
N ALA A 145 51.52 60.71 44.96
CA ALA A 145 51.01 60.99 43.62
C ALA A 145 51.91 60.38 42.54
N ALA A 146 53.23 60.43 42.73
CA ALA A 146 54.19 59.83 41.81
C ALA A 146 54.09 58.30 41.80
N ALA A 147 54.01 57.66 42.97
CA ALA A 147 53.85 56.21 43.06
C ALA A 147 52.57 55.72 42.39
N LYS A 148 51.45 56.42 42.60
CA LYS A 148 50.19 56.12 41.92
C LYS A 148 50.30 56.27 40.41
N HIS A 149 51.00 57.30 39.94
CA HIS A 149 51.21 57.50 38.50
C HIS A 149 52.04 56.37 37.88
N LEU A 150 53.06 55.88 38.60
CA LEU A 150 53.86 54.74 38.15
C LEU A 150 53.00 53.47 38.02
N GLU A 151 52.15 53.17 39.01
CA GLU A 151 51.23 52.02 38.94
C GLU A 151 50.21 52.16 37.80
N GLU A 152 49.63 53.34 37.61
CA GLU A 152 48.64 53.60 36.56
C GLU A 152 49.22 53.46 35.13
N THR A 153 50.53 53.64 34.97
CA THR A 153 51.19 53.67 33.65
C THR A 153 52.09 52.45 33.39
N GLY A 154 52.48 51.72 34.43
CA GLY A 154 53.36 50.56 34.35
C GLY A 154 52.65 49.24 34.01
N VAL A 155 53.44 48.29 33.52
CA VAL A 155 53.06 46.87 33.40
C VAL A 155 53.52 46.18 34.69
N ASP A 156 52.67 46.13 35.71
CA ASP A 156 52.93 45.41 36.97
C ASP A 156 54.25 45.89 37.65
N ILE A 157 54.30 47.20 37.95
CA ILE A 157 55.43 47.82 38.65
C ILE A 157 55.26 47.68 40.16
N THR A 158 56.28 47.19 40.85
CA THR A 158 56.25 47.05 42.31
C THR A 158 57.39 47.82 42.96
N VAL A 159 57.09 48.73 43.87
CA VAL A 159 58.10 49.46 44.64
C VAL A 159 58.09 49.01 46.09
N HIS A 160 59.07 48.21 46.49
CA HIS A 160 59.32 47.92 47.90
C HIS A 160 60.12 49.05 48.53
N VAL A 161 59.78 49.44 49.77
CA VAL A 161 60.45 50.53 50.49
C VAL A 161 60.90 50.05 51.86
N VAL A 162 62.19 50.23 52.15
CA VAL A 162 62.82 49.92 53.43
C VAL A 162 63.28 51.22 54.09
N GLY A 163 62.54 51.65 55.10
CA GLY A 163 62.86 52.84 55.90
C GLY A 163 63.87 52.52 57.00
N PHE A 164 65.08 53.09 56.91
CA PHE A 164 66.17 52.81 57.84
C PHE A 164 66.30 53.89 58.92
N ASP A 165 66.08 53.51 60.18
CA ASP A 165 66.05 54.41 61.35
C ASP A 165 65.04 55.58 61.20
N VAL A 166 63.87 55.27 60.65
CA VAL A 166 62.75 56.23 60.44
C VAL A 166 61.53 55.95 61.31
N GLY A 167 61.53 54.89 62.13
CA GLY A 167 60.32 54.42 62.82
C GLY A 167 59.69 55.42 63.81
N SER A 168 60.42 56.46 64.21
CA SER A 168 59.93 57.55 65.07
C SER A 168 59.58 58.83 64.30
N ASP A 169 59.86 58.90 62.99
CA ASP A 169 59.52 60.01 62.11
C ASP A 169 58.22 59.70 61.34
N ALA A 170 57.10 60.23 61.86
CA ALA A 170 55.78 59.98 61.30
C ALA A 170 55.63 60.47 59.86
N GLU A 171 56.37 61.50 59.45
CA GLU A 171 56.30 62.03 58.09
C GLU A 171 57.09 61.14 57.12
N ALA A 172 58.27 60.67 57.52
CA ALA A 172 59.06 59.73 56.71
C ALA A 172 58.30 58.40 56.52
N VAL A 173 57.73 57.86 57.60
CA VAL A 173 56.91 56.63 57.54
C VAL A 173 55.72 56.80 56.60
N ARG A 174 54.99 57.92 56.70
CA ARG A 174 53.82 58.20 55.85
C ARG A 174 54.17 58.27 54.37
N GLN A 175 55.26 58.97 54.02
CA GLN A 175 55.69 59.12 52.63
C GLN A 175 56.16 57.78 52.04
N MET A 176 57.00 57.05 52.79
CA MET A 176 57.57 55.77 52.35
C MET A 176 56.52 54.66 52.24
N SER A 177 55.60 54.56 53.21
CA SER A 177 54.53 53.56 53.16
C SER A 177 53.60 53.80 51.96
N CYS A 178 53.33 55.07 51.68
CA CYS A 178 52.47 55.46 50.57
C CYS A 178 53.05 55.05 49.21
N ILE A 179 54.37 55.17 49.01
CA ILE A 179 55.02 54.74 47.77
C ILE A 179 54.83 53.23 47.57
N ALA A 180 55.06 52.44 48.63
CA ALA A 180 54.92 50.99 48.55
C ALA A 180 53.48 50.55 48.30
N GLU A 181 52.53 51.07 49.09
CA GLU A 181 51.12 50.71 48.99
C GLU A 181 50.50 51.04 47.62
N ASN A 182 50.87 52.19 47.03
CA ASN A 182 50.32 52.59 45.72
C ASN A 182 50.87 51.80 44.54
N THR A 183 51.90 50.97 44.74
CA THR A 183 52.52 50.12 43.69
C THR A 183 52.44 48.63 44.04
N GLY A 184 51.59 48.26 45.00
CA GLY A 184 51.48 46.86 45.47
C GLY A 184 52.73 46.30 46.17
N GLY A 185 53.72 47.15 46.48
CA GLY A 185 54.94 46.78 47.17
C GLY A 185 54.80 46.71 48.69
N GLN A 186 55.86 46.27 49.35
CA GLN A 186 55.92 46.18 50.81
C GLN A 186 56.69 47.37 51.40
N PHE A 187 56.15 47.96 52.46
CA PHE A 187 56.88 48.91 53.30
C PHE A 187 57.34 48.23 54.59
N LEU A 188 58.66 48.23 54.83
CA LEU A 188 59.28 47.66 56.01
C LEU A 188 60.18 48.70 56.68
N THR A 189 60.19 48.73 58.01
CA THR A 189 61.10 49.61 58.79
C THR A 189 62.23 48.79 59.42
N ALA A 190 63.42 49.38 59.50
CA ALA A 190 64.57 48.78 60.17
C ALA A 190 65.24 49.76 61.12
N ALA A 191 65.33 49.43 62.41
CA ALA A 191 65.98 50.28 63.41
C ALA A 191 67.48 50.01 63.58
N ASN A 192 67.99 48.90 63.07
CA ASN A 192 69.40 48.48 63.19
C ASN A 192 69.81 47.58 62.02
N ALA A 193 71.10 47.21 61.97
CA ALA A 193 71.67 46.40 60.88
C ALA A 193 70.95 45.05 60.68
N GLY A 194 70.59 44.35 61.77
CA GLY A 194 69.95 43.03 61.70
C GLY A 194 68.50 43.08 61.21
N GLU A 195 67.78 44.16 61.52
CA GLU A 195 66.46 44.43 60.95
C GLU A 195 66.56 44.82 59.48
N LEU A 196 67.57 45.62 59.10
CA LEU A 196 67.78 46.00 57.71
C LEU A 196 68.07 44.78 56.82
N THR A 197 68.86 43.82 57.32
CA THR A 197 69.11 42.54 56.63
C THR A 197 67.82 41.74 56.41
N ARG A 198 66.96 41.64 57.44
CA ARG A 198 65.70 40.89 57.32
C ARG A 198 64.72 41.54 56.36
N ALA A 199 64.55 42.86 56.48
CA ALA A 199 63.66 43.63 55.62
C ALA A 199 64.07 43.50 54.14
N LEU A 200 65.36 43.68 53.85
CA LEU A 200 65.87 43.55 52.48
C LEU A 200 65.77 42.11 51.94
N SER A 201 65.99 41.09 52.77
CA SER A 201 65.83 39.69 52.35
C SER A 201 64.37 39.28 52.10
N GLU A 202 63.41 39.95 52.73
CA GLU A 202 61.99 39.67 52.53
C GLU A 202 61.51 40.21 51.19
N VAL A 203 61.82 41.48 50.91
CA VAL A 203 61.40 42.18 49.67
C VAL A 203 62.17 41.74 48.42
N SER A 204 63.26 40.98 48.57
CA SER A 204 64.07 40.48 47.45
C SER A 204 63.62 39.10 46.94
N LYS A 205 62.55 38.50 47.48
CA LYS A 205 62.04 37.17 47.06
C LYS A 205 61.09 37.30 45.86
N ALA A 206 61.23 36.43 44.87
CA ALA A 206 60.33 36.37 43.70
C ALA A 206 58.95 35.78 44.05
N PRO A 207 57.84 36.21 43.39
CA PRO A 207 56.50 35.63 43.59
C PRO A 207 56.35 34.21 43.00
N GLU A 208 55.54 33.34 43.64
CA GLU A 208 55.25 31.96 43.20
C GLU A 208 54.15 31.90 42.10
N PRO A 209 54.20 30.94 41.15
CA PRO A 209 53.20 30.76 40.08
C PRO A 209 51.89 30.08 40.56
N PRO A 210 50.73 30.36 39.92
CA PRO A 210 49.43 29.79 40.31
C PRO A 210 49.25 28.31 39.90
N PRO A 211 48.38 27.54 40.59
CA PRO A 211 48.11 26.12 40.29
C PRO A 211 47.26 25.93 39.01
N PRO A 212 47.40 24.78 38.32
CA PRO A 212 46.62 24.48 37.11
C PRO A 212 45.12 24.22 37.40
N PRO A 213 44.22 24.52 36.45
CA PRO A 213 42.77 24.30 36.60
C PRO A 213 42.40 22.81 36.64
N ALA A 214 41.30 22.48 37.33
CA ALA A 214 40.83 21.11 37.52
C ALA A 214 40.12 20.55 36.28
N GLU A 215 40.45 19.31 35.91
CA GLU A 215 39.83 18.56 34.79
C GLU A 215 38.67 17.66 35.30
N ILE A 216 37.64 17.45 34.46
CA ILE A 216 36.45 16.64 34.73
C ILE A 216 36.44 15.41 33.82
N ALA A 217 36.40 14.21 34.42
CA ALA A 217 36.27 12.96 33.66
C ALA A 217 34.86 12.80 33.08
N VAL A 218 34.76 12.74 31.75
CA VAL A 218 33.50 12.53 31.03
C VAL A 218 33.58 11.29 30.13
N THR A 219 32.43 10.69 29.85
CA THR A 219 32.26 9.56 28.93
C THR A 219 31.43 9.98 27.73
N LEU A 220 31.99 9.86 26.53
CA LEU A 220 31.27 10.05 25.29
C LEU A 220 30.69 8.70 24.86
N ARG A 221 29.40 8.68 24.54
CA ARG A 221 28.65 7.46 24.20
C ARG A 221 27.84 7.67 22.93
N ALA A 222 27.94 6.77 21.97
CA ALA A 222 27.13 6.79 20.75
C ALA A 222 26.17 5.60 20.74
N VAL A 223 24.89 5.89 20.51
CA VAL A 223 23.79 4.91 20.52
C VAL A 223 22.90 5.06 19.30
N GLU A 224 22.13 4.03 18.98
CA GLU A 224 21.21 4.00 17.85
C GLU A 224 19.75 4.16 18.30
N GLY A 225 18.95 4.93 17.54
CA GLY A 225 17.52 5.14 17.75
C GLY A 225 17.20 6.26 18.75
N ASP A 226 17.40 6.01 20.05
CA ASP A 226 17.16 6.99 21.12
C ASP A 226 18.30 6.98 22.16
N ALA A 227 18.26 7.90 23.14
CA ALA A 227 19.33 8.06 24.14
C ALA A 227 19.57 6.81 25.02
N ASN A 228 18.57 5.93 25.14
CA ASN A 228 18.64 4.65 25.85
C ASN A 228 18.83 3.47 24.90
N GLY A 229 18.99 3.73 23.60
CA GLY A 229 19.20 2.74 22.57
C GLY A 229 20.48 1.92 22.75
N ALA A 230 20.61 0.89 21.91
CA ALA A 230 21.78 0.03 21.89
C ALA A 230 23.04 0.84 21.54
N GLU A 231 24.15 0.50 22.20
CA GLU A 231 25.44 1.09 21.88
C GLU A 231 25.88 0.66 20.48
N ILE A 232 26.37 1.61 19.71
CA ILE A 232 26.88 1.33 18.38
C ILE A 232 28.20 0.59 18.53
N THR A 233 28.22 -0.67 18.11
CA THR A 233 29.42 -1.53 18.12
C THR A 233 30.33 -1.31 16.91
N ASP A 234 29.83 -0.60 15.89
CA ASP A 234 30.63 -0.22 14.73
C ASP A 234 31.67 0.85 15.11
N PRO A 235 32.76 1.00 14.34
CA PRO A 235 33.75 2.05 14.58
C PRO A 235 33.11 3.45 14.52
N VAL A 236 33.20 4.19 15.63
CA VAL A 236 32.78 5.60 15.75
C VAL A 236 34.02 6.45 16.03
N ASN A 237 34.28 7.44 15.17
CA ASN A 237 35.34 8.43 15.37
C ASN A 237 34.79 9.63 16.12
N TRP A 238 35.41 9.98 17.23
CA TRP A 238 35.07 11.15 18.03
C TRP A 238 36.04 12.31 17.78
N THR A 239 35.45 13.48 17.55
CA THR A 239 36.13 14.77 17.54
C THR A 239 35.45 15.69 18.55
N VAL A 240 36.23 16.31 19.43
CA VAL A 240 35.75 17.24 20.47
C VAL A 240 36.45 18.56 20.29
N THR A 241 35.68 19.63 20.14
CA THR A 241 36.19 21.00 20.00
C THR A 241 35.68 21.86 21.15
N GLY A 242 36.59 22.48 21.89
CA GLY A 242 36.29 23.49 22.93
C GLY A 242 36.57 24.90 22.42
N GLU A 243 36.38 25.91 23.28
CA GLU A 243 36.60 27.32 22.92
C GLU A 243 38.06 27.63 22.54
N ALA A 244 39.02 26.99 23.20
CA ALA A 244 40.45 27.17 22.93
C ALA A 244 40.96 26.39 21.70
N GLY A 245 40.10 25.58 21.05
CA GLY A 245 40.45 24.77 19.89
C GLY A 245 40.10 23.28 20.04
N PRO A 246 40.64 22.41 19.15
CA PRO A 246 40.37 20.98 19.19
C PRO A 246 40.99 20.33 20.44
N VAL A 247 40.17 19.58 21.18
CA VAL A 247 40.56 18.87 22.41
C VAL A 247 40.81 17.39 22.14
N LEU A 248 39.98 16.79 21.27
CA LEU A 248 40.13 15.43 20.80
C LEU A 248 39.88 15.41 19.29
N SER A 249 40.69 14.67 18.54
CA SER A 249 40.49 14.50 17.10
C SER A 249 40.62 13.02 16.73
N ASP A 250 39.67 12.51 15.97
CA ASP A 250 39.68 11.18 15.33
C ASP A 250 39.94 9.99 16.27
N LYS A 251 39.43 10.04 17.51
CA LYS A 251 39.53 8.89 18.41
C LYS A 251 38.46 7.86 18.06
N GLN A 252 38.88 6.69 17.57
CA GLN A 252 37.98 5.61 17.17
C GLN A 252 37.71 4.64 18.33
N GLU A 253 36.71 4.93 19.15
CA GLU A 253 36.34 4.13 20.32
C GLU A 253 34.91 4.49 20.78
N ASN A 254 34.08 3.51 21.15
CA ASN A 254 32.73 3.78 21.68
C ASN A 254 32.33 2.72 22.73
N PRO A 255 31.95 3.10 23.96
CA PRO A 255 32.06 4.45 24.55
C PRO A 255 33.54 4.86 24.73
N THR A 256 33.82 6.15 24.84
CA THR A 256 35.18 6.65 25.08
C THR A 256 35.24 7.63 26.25
N ALA A 257 36.25 7.48 27.10
CA ALA A 257 36.50 8.41 28.22
C ALA A 257 37.43 9.54 27.78
N LEU A 258 37.18 10.75 28.32
CA LEU A 258 37.95 11.97 28.06
C LEU A 258 37.90 12.88 29.29
N ASP A 259 39.03 13.47 29.67
CA ASP A 259 39.09 14.51 30.70
C ASP A 259 38.94 15.88 30.04
N LEU A 260 37.96 16.67 30.49
CA LEU A 260 37.65 17.99 29.95
C LEU A 260 37.73 19.04 31.07
N PRO A 261 38.43 20.17 30.87
CA PRO A 261 38.26 21.34 31.71
C PRO A 261 36.80 21.82 31.75
N GLU A 262 36.45 22.65 32.73
CA GLU A 262 35.14 23.31 32.72
C GLU A 262 34.99 24.18 31.48
N GLY A 263 33.89 24.01 30.74
CA GLY A 263 33.66 24.74 29.51
C GLY A 263 32.59 24.14 28.60
N ALA A 264 32.30 24.85 27.51
CA ALA A 264 31.40 24.39 26.46
C ALA A 264 32.18 23.66 25.35
N TYR A 265 31.62 22.55 24.89
CA TYR A 265 32.23 21.68 23.88
C TYR A 265 31.23 21.29 22.80
N THR A 266 31.74 21.11 21.59
CA THR A 266 31.01 20.45 20.49
C THR A 266 31.59 19.06 20.30
N LEU A 267 30.75 18.05 20.50
CA LEU A 267 31.05 16.65 20.23
C LEU A 267 30.61 16.31 18.82
N THR A 268 31.49 15.75 18.02
CA THR A 268 31.21 15.20 16.69
C THR A 268 31.52 13.72 16.72
N ALA A 269 30.51 12.89 16.43
CA ALA A 269 30.64 11.45 16.29
C ALA A 269 30.40 11.06 14.83
N TYR A 270 31.37 10.38 14.21
CA TYR A 270 31.27 9.87 12.84
C TYR A 270 31.24 8.34 12.84
N ARG A 271 30.13 7.74 12.41
CA ARG A 271 29.97 6.28 12.31
C ARG A 271 30.44 5.81 10.94
N VAL A 272 31.54 5.05 10.91
CA VAL A 272 32.23 4.67 9.66
C VAL A 272 31.39 3.74 8.78
N SER A 273 30.61 2.82 9.37
CA SER A 273 29.83 1.82 8.63
C SER A 273 28.68 2.40 7.79
N THR A 274 28.16 3.56 8.20
CA THR A 274 27.02 4.25 7.58
C THR A 274 27.40 5.60 7.00
N GLU A 275 28.68 5.99 7.10
CA GLU A 275 29.20 7.30 6.68
C GLU A 275 28.37 8.48 7.23
N THR A 276 27.85 8.33 8.44
CA THR A 276 26.94 9.31 9.07
C THR A 276 27.68 10.08 10.16
N GLU A 277 27.47 11.40 10.20
CA GLU A 277 28.01 12.30 11.22
C GLU A 277 26.88 12.88 12.07
N MET A 278 27.08 12.88 13.40
CA MET A 278 26.16 13.51 14.35
C MET A 278 26.94 14.45 15.26
N THR A 279 26.37 15.63 15.53
CA THR A 279 26.97 16.64 16.40
C THR A 279 26.09 16.96 17.60
N LYS A 280 26.70 17.27 18.74
CA LYS A 280 26.02 17.66 19.96
C LYS A 280 26.84 18.67 20.77
N GLN A 281 26.21 19.77 21.16
CA GLN A 281 26.81 20.73 22.10
C GLN A 281 26.57 20.27 23.54
N VAL A 282 27.61 20.36 24.37
CA VAL A 282 27.60 19.98 25.78
C VAL A 282 28.38 20.98 26.62
N VAL A 283 28.13 20.99 27.93
CA VAL A 283 28.87 21.82 28.89
C VAL A 283 29.41 20.89 29.97
N ALA A 284 30.72 20.83 30.14
CA ALA A 284 31.35 20.11 31.24
C ALA A 284 31.50 21.07 32.43
N VAL A 285 30.87 20.74 33.56
CA VAL A 285 30.93 21.49 34.83
C VAL A 285 31.02 20.51 35.99
N GLN A 286 31.73 20.88 37.07
CA GLN A 286 31.83 20.05 38.27
C GLN A 286 30.45 19.72 38.84
N GLY A 287 30.20 18.43 39.10
CA GLY A 287 28.90 17.93 39.58
C GLY A 287 27.79 17.87 38.53
N GLY A 288 28.09 18.18 37.26
CA GLY A 288 27.19 18.04 36.12
C GLY A 288 27.19 16.63 35.51
N ASP A 289 26.61 16.52 34.30
CA ASP A 289 26.55 15.26 33.57
C ASP A 289 27.95 14.76 33.20
N THR A 290 28.25 13.52 33.57
CA THR A 290 29.53 12.87 33.26
C THR A 290 29.45 11.93 32.05
N THR A 291 28.27 11.75 31.47
CA THR A 291 28.07 10.92 30.27
C THR A 291 27.32 11.72 29.21
N PHE A 292 27.98 11.98 28.08
CA PHE A 292 27.40 12.68 26.95
C PHE A 292 27.05 11.68 25.84
N THR A 293 25.74 11.48 25.63
CA THR A 293 25.25 10.57 24.59
C THR A 293 24.91 11.30 23.28
N VAL A 294 25.44 10.80 22.16
CA VAL A 294 25.09 11.18 20.78
C VAL A 294 24.27 10.04 20.16
N VAL A 295 23.12 10.38 19.58
CA VAL A 295 22.16 9.40 19.04
C VAL A 295 22.24 9.39 17.51
N PHE A 296 22.43 8.22 16.92
CA PHE A 296 22.35 7.99 15.48
C PHE A 296 20.98 7.44 15.10
N PRO A 297 20.48 7.75 13.89
CA PRO A 297 19.31 7.08 13.35
C PRO A 297 19.59 5.58 13.13
N VAL A 298 18.53 4.75 13.19
CA VAL A 298 18.63 3.31 12.94
C VAL A 298 19.08 3.07 11.49
N ALA A 299 20.16 2.30 11.30
CA ALA A 299 20.64 1.96 9.98
C ALA A 299 19.68 0.99 9.27
N LEU A 300 19.04 1.43 8.19
CA LEU A 300 18.14 0.58 7.41
C LEU A 300 18.94 -0.44 6.55
N PRO A 301 18.42 -1.67 6.35
CA PRO A 301 19.04 -2.68 5.50
C PRO A 301 19.10 -2.21 4.03
N LYS A 302 20.12 -2.68 3.29
CA LYS A 302 20.28 -2.37 1.85
C LYS A 302 19.41 -3.29 1.00
N ALA A 303 18.74 -2.74 -0.01
CA ALA A 303 18.01 -3.50 -1.02
C ALA A 303 18.30 -3.02 -2.45
N ARG A 304 17.97 -3.84 -3.45
CA ARG A 304 18.07 -3.54 -4.88
C ARG A 304 16.88 -4.10 -5.63
N ILE A 305 16.26 -3.31 -6.49
CA ILE A 305 15.12 -3.72 -7.33
C ILE A 305 15.59 -4.19 -8.71
N VAL A 306 14.99 -5.28 -9.19
CA VAL A 306 15.21 -5.90 -10.50
C VAL A 306 13.89 -5.85 -11.28
N ALA A 307 13.76 -4.84 -12.14
CA ALA A 307 12.59 -4.60 -13.00
C ALA A 307 13.05 -4.17 -14.41
N PRO A 308 12.20 -4.21 -15.46
CA PRO A 308 12.51 -3.58 -16.74
C PRO A 308 12.60 -2.05 -16.65
N GLU A 309 13.18 -1.41 -17.67
CA GLU A 309 13.31 0.06 -17.76
C GLU A 309 12.06 0.73 -18.36
N THR A 310 11.29 -0.03 -19.14
CA THR A 310 10.07 0.45 -19.80
C THR A 310 8.97 -0.60 -19.74
N ALA A 311 7.72 -0.16 -19.73
CA ALA A 311 6.56 -1.03 -19.86
C ALA A 311 5.34 -0.27 -20.41
N PRO A 312 4.45 -0.90 -21.19
CA PRO A 312 3.23 -0.23 -21.65
C PRO A 312 2.29 0.13 -20.49
N ARG A 313 1.54 1.23 -20.62
CA ARG A 313 0.47 1.61 -19.68
C ARG A 313 -0.53 0.47 -19.46
N GLY A 314 -0.97 0.28 -18.22
CA GLY A 314 -1.92 -0.77 -17.84
C GLY A 314 -1.38 -2.21 -17.90
N SER A 315 -0.15 -2.44 -18.40
CA SER A 315 0.46 -3.78 -18.42
C SER A 315 0.87 -4.25 -17.03
N THR A 316 0.96 -5.57 -16.84
CA THR A 316 1.55 -6.17 -15.62
C THR A 316 3.05 -6.34 -15.80
N VAL A 317 3.84 -5.90 -14.82
CA VAL A 317 5.29 -6.06 -14.79
C VAL A 317 5.67 -6.89 -13.56
N SER A 318 6.45 -7.94 -13.78
CA SER A 318 7.07 -8.71 -12.69
C SER A 318 8.32 -7.98 -12.18
N VAL A 319 8.33 -7.70 -10.88
CA VAL A 319 9.36 -6.92 -10.18
C VAL A 319 10.01 -7.79 -9.12
N GLY A 320 11.30 -8.11 -9.31
CA GLY A 320 12.11 -8.81 -8.33
C GLY A 320 12.92 -7.84 -7.47
N TRP A 321 13.52 -8.37 -6.40
CA TRP A 321 14.47 -7.62 -5.57
C TRP A 321 15.54 -8.52 -4.95
N VAL A 322 16.61 -7.88 -4.47
CA VAL A 322 17.62 -8.46 -3.58
C VAL A 322 17.63 -7.60 -2.31
N GLY A 323 17.33 -8.18 -1.16
CA GLY A 323 17.14 -7.43 0.10
C GLY A 323 16.40 -8.27 1.14
N PRO A 324 15.92 -7.67 2.22
CA PRO A 324 15.09 -8.34 3.22
C PRO A 324 13.76 -8.86 2.63
N ASN A 325 13.02 -9.60 3.45
CA ASN A 325 11.68 -10.08 3.16
C ASN A 325 10.94 -10.25 4.50
N GLU A 326 10.90 -9.17 5.26
CA GLU A 326 10.30 -9.10 6.58
C GLU A 326 8.78 -8.89 6.49
N ASP A 327 8.09 -9.04 7.62
CA ASP A 327 6.65 -8.89 7.66
C ASP A 327 6.25 -7.45 7.28
N SER A 328 5.29 -7.32 6.36
CA SER A 328 4.80 -6.03 5.83
C SER A 328 5.75 -5.29 4.88
N ASP A 329 6.86 -5.90 4.47
CA ASP A 329 7.67 -5.38 3.35
C ASP A 329 6.86 -5.41 2.04
N ASN A 330 6.99 -4.36 1.23
CA ASN A 330 6.29 -4.29 -0.04
C ASN A 330 7.08 -3.58 -1.15
N ILE A 331 6.78 -3.98 -2.39
CA ILE A 331 7.23 -3.27 -3.59
C ILE A 331 6.10 -2.39 -4.07
N GLN A 332 6.39 -1.11 -4.30
CA GLN A 332 5.44 -0.09 -4.69
C GLN A 332 5.77 0.42 -6.09
N ILE A 333 4.76 0.87 -6.84
CA ILE A 333 4.93 1.74 -8.00
C ILE A 333 4.40 3.13 -7.65
N ALA A 334 5.21 4.16 -7.84
CA ALA A 334 4.90 5.52 -7.41
C ALA A 334 5.34 6.56 -8.45
N THR A 335 4.73 7.75 -8.41
CA THR A 335 5.33 8.93 -9.05
C THR A 335 6.57 9.38 -8.28
N PRO A 336 7.66 9.84 -8.92
CA PRO A 336 8.85 10.33 -8.22
C PRO A 336 8.52 11.38 -7.15
N GLY A 337 8.93 11.13 -5.91
CA GLY A 337 8.64 11.99 -4.75
C GLY A 337 7.17 12.07 -4.30
N GLY A 338 6.23 11.40 -4.98
CA GLY A 338 4.81 11.35 -4.61
C GLY A 338 4.42 10.09 -3.83
N ASN A 339 3.11 9.91 -3.61
CA ASN A 339 2.55 8.69 -3.00
C ASN A 339 2.62 7.50 -3.96
N TYR A 340 2.58 6.29 -3.41
CA TYR A 340 2.44 5.09 -4.23
C TYR A 340 1.05 5.02 -4.86
N ILE A 341 0.99 4.42 -6.04
CA ILE A 341 -0.22 4.22 -6.84
C ILE A 341 -0.73 2.79 -6.63
N ASP A 342 0.18 1.83 -6.62
CA ASP A 342 -0.09 0.41 -6.42
C ASP A 342 1.08 -0.23 -5.67
N TYR A 343 0.84 -1.36 -5.00
CA TYR A 343 1.85 -2.07 -4.23
C TYR A 343 1.54 -3.57 -4.11
N ALA A 344 2.59 -4.35 -3.87
CA ALA A 344 2.50 -5.78 -3.61
C ALA A 344 3.44 -6.16 -2.47
N TYR A 345 2.89 -6.83 -1.44
CA TYR A 345 3.70 -7.38 -0.36
C TYR A 345 4.71 -8.40 -0.88
N THR A 346 5.95 -8.30 -0.40
CA THR A 346 7.04 -9.20 -0.77
C THR A 346 6.77 -10.66 -0.35
N SER A 347 5.91 -10.86 0.65
CA SER A 347 5.43 -12.18 1.08
C SER A 347 4.66 -12.96 0.01
N LYS A 348 4.18 -12.30 -1.06
CA LYS A 348 3.51 -12.94 -2.20
C LYS A 348 4.48 -13.70 -3.13
N GLY A 349 5.78 -13.44 -3.03
CA GLY A 349 6.81 -14.09 -3.85
C GLY A 349 7.81 -13.10 -4.44
N ASN A 350 8.98 -13.58 -4.87
CA ASN A 350 10.01 -12.79 -5.54
C ASN A 350 10.31 -13.43 -6.91
N PRO A 351 9.81 -12.88 -8.03
CA PRO A 351 9.22 -11.53 -8.18
C PRO A 351 7.75 -11.42 -7.75
N VAL A 352 7.30 -10.18 -7.52
CA VAL A 352 5.87 -9.80 -7.42
C VAL A 352 5.38 -9.14 -8.70
N ASP A 353 4.09 -9.22 -8.98
CA ASP A 353 3.48 -8.55 -10.12
C ASP A 353 2.86 -7.20 -9.71
N LEU A 354 3.17 -6.15 -10.47
CA LEU A 354 2.61 -4.80 -10.31
C LEU A 354 2.01 -4.30 -11.62
N ILE A 355 0.88 -3.60 -11.52
CA ILE A 355 0.18 -3.04 -12.68
C ILE A 355 0.72 -1.64 -12.96
N MET A 356 1.09 -1.40 -14.22
CA MET A 356 1.60 -0.10 -14.64
C MET A 356 0.48 0.94 -14.68
N PRO A 357 0.77 2.18 -14.24
CA PRO A 357 -0.16 3.30 -14.37
C PRO A 357 -0.72 3.46 -15.78
N VAL A 358 -1.96 3.94 -15.87
CA VAL A 358 -2.68 4.12 -17.14
C VAL A 358 -2.25 5.38 -17.90
N THR A 359 -1.55 6.29 -17.23
CA THR A 359 -0.99 7.50 -17.84
C THR A 359 0.47 7.24 -18.22
N PRO A 360 0.87 7.40 -19.48
CA PRO A 360 2.28 7.33 -19.87
C PRO A 360 3.13 8.38 -19.13
N GLY A 361 4.35 8.04 -18.76
CA GLY A 361 5.22 8.94 -18.01
C GLY A 361 6.33 8.23 -17.24
N THR A 362 7.07 9.00 -16.43
CA THR A 362 8.13 8.46 -15.58
C THR A 362 7.59 8.12 -14.19
N TYR A 363 7.85 6.89 -13.77
CA TYR A 363 7.50 6.36 -12.46
C TYR A 363 8.72 5.69 -11.82
N GLU A 364 8.57 5.26 -10.58
CA GLU A 364 9.61 4.51 -9.88
C GLU A 364 9.02 3.37 -9.07
N PHE A 365 9.69 2.22 -9.13
CA PHE A 365 9.51 1.16 -8.16
C PHE A 365 10.23 1.52 -6.88
N ARG A 366 9.59 1.27 -5.74
CA ARG A 366 10.18 1.47 -4.41
C ARG A 366 10.08 0.19 -3.60
N TYR A 367 11.13 -0.13 -2.87
CA TYR A 367 11.08 -1.15 -1.83
C TYR A 367 10.81 -0.43 -0.51
N ALA A 368 9.65 -0.68 0.09
CA ALA A 368 9.27 -0.17 1.40
C ALA A 368 9.45 -1.26 2.46
N LEU A 369 10.37 -1.04 3.38
CA LEU A 369 10.59 -1.86 4.56
C LEU A 369 9.50 -1.54 5.59
N HIS A 370 8.80 -2.57 6.10
CA HIS A 370 7.69 -2.44 7.05
C HIS A 370 6.65 -1.36 6.66
N ASP A 371 6.35 -1.26 5.36
CA ASP A 371 5.39 -0.31 4.77
C ASP A 371 5.72 1.19 4.94
N ARG A 372 6.92 1.53 5.44
CA ARG A 372 7.27 2.93 5.76
C ARG A 372 8.56 3.38 5.11
N ASP A 373 9.64 2.65 5.36
CA ASP A 373 10.99 3.12 5.07
C ASP A 373 11.41 2.68 3.66
N ILE A 374 11.61 3.63 2.75
CA ILE A 374 12.04 3.31 1.38
C ILE A 374 13.53 3.03 1.36
N ILE A 375 13.90 1.76 1.16
CA ILE A 375 15.31 1.29 1.20
C ILE A 375 15.91 1.00 -0.19
N ALA A 376 15.10 1.02 -1.25
CA ALA A 376 15.57 0.97 -2.63
C ALA A 376 14.58 1.65 -3.57
N THR A 377 15.08 2.26 -4.66
CA THR A 377 14.25 2.85 -5.72
C THR A 377 14.80 2.50 -7.10
N LYS A 378 13.94 2.29 -8.09
CA LYS A 378 14.30 2.07 -9.49
C LYS A 378 13.30 2.73 -10.43
N SER A 379 13.76 3.60 -11.31
CA SER A 379 12.90 4.27 -12.30
C SER A 379 12.40 3.32 -13.39
N ILE A 380 11.19 3.60 -13.90
CA ILE A 380 10.58 2.94 -15.06
C ILE A 380 9.85 3.99 -15.90
N THR A 381 9.94 3.88 -17.22
CA THR A 381 9.16 4.71 -18.15
C THR A 381 7.95 3.93 -18.65
N VAL A 382 6.76 4.39 -18.29
CA VAL A 382 5.51 3.84 -18.80
C VAL A 382 5.26 4.43 -20.18
N THR A 383 5.26 3.57 -21.20
CA THR A 383 5.01 3.94 -22.60
C THR A 383 3.53 3.81 -22.92
N ASP A 384 3.12 4.39 -24.04
CA ASP A 384 1.79 4.10 -24.57
C ASP A 384 1.67 2.63 -24.97
N ALA A 385 0.46 2.09 -24.96
CA ALA A 385 0.17 0.73 -25.40
C ALA A 385 -0.49 0.78 -26.78
N GLU A 386 -0.12 -0.12 -27.69
CA GLU A 386 -0.84 -0.27 -28.96
C GLU A 386 -2.19 -0.97 -28.72
N ILE A 387 -3.21 -0.18 -28.40
CA ILE A 387 -4.56 -0.66 -28.14
C ILE A 387 -5.39 -0.54 -29.42
N SER A 388 -5.98 -1.65 -29.85
CA SER A 388 -6.87 -1.69 -31.01
C SER A 388 -8.10 -2.52 -30.74
N LEU A 389 -9.18 -2.23 -31.47
CA LEU A 389 -10.44 -2.96 -31.46
C LEU A 389 -10.70 -3.51 -32.86
N SER A 390 -11.16 -4.75 -32.94
CA SER A 390 -11.48 -5.45 -34.19
C SER A 390 -12.89 -6.01 -34.12
N ALA A 391 -13.75 -5.55 -35.01
CA ALA A 391 -15.11 -6.04 -35.22
C ALA A 391 -15.56 -5.66 -36.65
N PRO A 392 -16.73 -6.08 -37.13
CA PRO A 392 -17.31 -5.54 -38.37
C PRO A 392 -17.52 -4.01 -38.32
N ASP A 393 -17.63 -3.36 -39.48
CA ASP A 393 -17.93 -1.91 -39.56
C ASP A 393 -19.42 -1.60 -39.31
N SER A 394 -20.30 -2.58 -39.55
CA SER A 394 -21.73 -2.50 -39.28
C SER A 394 -22.28 -3.81 -38.74
N VAL A 395 -23.34 -3.72 -37.95
CA VAL A 395 -24.07 -4.87 -37.40
C VAL A 395 -25.56 -4.54 -37.25
N GLU A 396 -26.42 -5.54 -37.39
CA GLU A 396 -27.87 -5.35 -37.30
C GLU A 396 -28.34 -5.11 -35.86
N ALA A 397 -29.34 -4.25 -35.71
CA ALA A 397 -29.94 -3.92 -34.42
C ALA A 397 -30.49 -5.17 -33.70
N GLY A 398 -30.15 -5.33 -32.42
CA GLY A 398 -30.56 -6.49 -31.62
C GLY A 398 -29.77 -7.79 -31.86
N ALA A 399 -28.84 -7.83 -32.82
CA ALA A 399 -27.94 -8.97 -33.00
C ALA A 399 -26.85 -9.01 -31.89
N THR A 400 -25.97 -10.00 -31.95
CA THR A 400 -24.72 -10.03 -31.16
C THR A 400 -23.52 -9.70 -32.04
N VAL A 401 -22.48 -9.07 -31.49
CA VAL A 401 -21.22 -8.78 -32.19
C VAL A 401 -20.02 -9.29 -31.39
N ASP A 402 -19.12 -10.00 -32.06
CA ASP A 402 -17.83 -10.39 -31.49
C ASP A 402 -16.82 -9.27 -31.69
N VAL A 403 -16.18 -8.84 -30.60
CA VAL A 403 -15.20 -7.77 -30.57
C VAL A 403 -13.86 -8.31 -30.06
N GLY A 404 -12.90 -8.41 -30.97
CA GLY A 404 -11.51 -8.68 -30.65
C GLY A 404 -10.77 -7.41 -30.25
N TRP A 405 -9.67 -7.55 -29.51
CA TRP A 405 -8.89 -6.40 -29.06
C TRP A 405 -7.40 -6.72 -28.88
N THR A 406 -6.53 -5.71 -28.97
CA THR A 406 -5.11 -5.77 -28.56
C THR A 406 -4.86 -4.81 -27.40
N GLY A 407 -4.02 -5.17 -26.43
CA GLY A 407 -3.72 -4.33 -25.28
C GLY A 407 -3.45 -5.12 -23.98
N PRO A 408 -3.51 -4.47 -22.81
CA PRO A 408 -3.53 -5.14 -21.50
C PRO A 408 -4.78 -6.02 -21.30
N ASN A 409 -4.76 -7.03 -20.42
CA ASN A 409 -5.95 -7.80 -20.03
C ASN A 409 -6.17 -7.76 -18.51
N GLN A 410 -6.40 -6.58 -17.93
CA GLN A 410 -6.50 -6.51 -16.47
C GLN A 410 -7.88 -6.93 -15.97
N PRO A 411 -7.99 -7.44 -14.73
CA PRO A 411 -9.28 -7.66 -14.10
C PRO A 411 -10.11 -6.38 -14.08
N SER A 412 -11.36 -6.46 -14.55
CA SER A 412 -12.32 -5.34 -14.69
C SER A 412 -12.11 -4.40 -15.87
N ASP A 413 -11.09 -4.61 -16.71
CA ASP A 413 -11.07 -4.01 -18.04
C ASP A 413 -12.25 -4.55 -18.84
N ASN A 414 -12.89 -3.71 -19.65
CA ASN A 414 -14.09 -4.08 -20.38
C ASN A 414 -14.18 -3.42 -21.75
N ILE A 415 -14.85 -4.13 -22.65
CA ILE A 415 -15.23 -3.63 -23.96
C ILE A 415 -16.72 -3.29 -23.92
N GLN A 416 -17.07 -2.13 -24.46
CA GLN A 416 -18.42 -1.59 -24.41
C GLN A 416 -18.91 -1.27 -25.82
N ILE A 417 -20.22 -1.28 -26.03
CA ILE A 417 -20.89 -0.64 -27.16
C ILE A 417 -21.75 0.52 -26.64
N ALA A 418 -21.56 1.72 -27.18
CA ALA A 418 -22.17 2.94 -26.66
C ALA A 418 -22.50 3.94 -27.78
N LYS A 419 -23.46 4.85 -27.55
CA LYS A 419 -23.60 6.03 -28.41
C LYS A 419 -22.41 6.97 -28.18
N PRO A 420 -21.90 7.69 -29.19
CA PRO A 420 -20.80 8.64 -29.03
C PRO A 420 -21.03 9.63 -27.87
N GLY A 421 -20.11 9.65 -26.90
CA GLY A 421 -20.21 10.50 -25.70
C GLY A 421 -21.34 10.17 -24.70
N GLY A 422 -22.15 9.14 -24.95
CA GLY A 422 -23.21 8.67 -24.04
C GLY A 422 -22.80 7.47 -23.18
N ASP A 423 -23.74 6.98 -22.37
CA ASP A 423 -23.59 5.74 -21.60
C ASP A 423 -23.50 4.51 -22.52
N TYR A 424 -22.89 3.43 -22.02
CA TYR A 424 -22.87 2.16 -22.75
C TYR A 424 -24.24 1.49 -22.72
N ALA A 425 -24.58 0.84 -23.82
CA ALA A 425 -25.78 0.03 -23.94
C ALA A 425 -25.54 -1.42 -23.49
N ASP A 426 -24.34 -1.94 -23.75
CA ASP A 426 -23.89 -3.24 -23.25
C ASP A 426 -22.36 -3.26 -23.07
N TYR A 427 -21.86 -4.18 -22.24
CA TYR A 427 -20.44 -4.36 -21.97
C TYR A 427 -20.08 -5.82 -21.60
N ALA A 428 -18.83 -6.20 -21.87
CA ALA A 428 -18.25 -7.47 -21.45
C ALA A 428 -16.83 -7.26 -20.91
N TYR A 429 -16.43 -8.04 -19.91
CA TYR A 429 -15.08 -7.93 -19.35
C TYR A 429 -14.06 -8.59 -20.29
N THR A 430 -12.88 -8.00 -20.45
CA THR A 430 -11.81 -8.57 -21.30
C THR A 430 -11.29 -9.91 -20.77
N SER A 431 -11.55 -10.21 -19.48
CA SER A 431 -11.29 -11.52 -18.87
C SER A 431 -12.17 -12.65 -19.39
N ASP A 432 -13.31 -12.34 -20.01
CA ASP A 432 -14.29 -13.33 -20.46
C ASP A 432 -13.86 -14.02 -21.77
N GLY A 433 -12.96 -13.39 -22.52
CA GLY A 433 -12.42 -13.93 -23.77
C GLY A 433 -11.80 -12.87 -24.67
N ASN A 434 -11.12 -13.31 -25.72
CA ASN A 434 -10.73 -12.44 -26.85
C ASN A 434 -10.94 -13.25 -28.15
N PRO A 435 -12.04 -13.03 -28.90
CA PRO A 435 -13.00 -11.93 -28.76
C PRO A 435 -13.97 -12.06 -27.58
N VAL A 436 -14.59 -10.94 -27.18
CA VAL A 436 -15.78 -10.90 -26.30
C VAL A 436 -17.03 -10.66 -27.15
N THR A 437 -18.18 -11.17 -26.71
CA THR A 437 -19.47 -10.97 -27.38
C THR A 437 -20.29 -9.89 -26.69
N LEU A 438 -20.82 -8.95 -27.47
CA LEU A 438 -21.71 -7.87 -26.99
C LEU A 438 -23.09 -7.95 -27.66
N GLN A 439 -24.13 -7.59 -26.92
CA GLN A 439 -25.48 -7.39 -27.43
C GLN A 439 -25.60 -6.02 -28.11
N VAL A 440 -26.00 -6.02 -29.37
CA VAL A 440 -26.18 -4.79 -30.16
C VAL A 440 -27.50 -4.13 -29.78
N PRO A 441 -27.53 -2.80 -29.58
CA PRO A 441 -28.76 -2.06 -29.31
C PRO A 441 -29.83 -2.23 -30.41
N VAL A 442 -31.10 -2.21 -30.01
CA VAL A 442 -32.24 -2.32 -30.94
C VAL A 442 -32.54 -1.03 -31.71
N GLU A 443 -31.99 0.10 -31.28
CA GLU A 443 -32.15 1.40 -31.95
C GLU A 443 -31.03 1.58 -32.99
N PRO A 444 -31.35 1.66 -34.30
CA PRO A 444 -30.36 1.90 -35.35
C PRO A 444 -29.68 3.26 -35.22
N GLY A 445 -28.44 3.35 -35.68
CA GLY A 445 -27.68 4.60 -35.69
C GLY A 445 -26.17 4.40 -35.57
N ASP A 446 -25.45 5.49 -35.33
CA ASP A 446 -24.01 5.47 -35.12
C ASP A 446 -23.68 5.17 -33.66
N TYR A 447 -22.84 4.14 -33.45
CA TYR A 447 -22.32 3.73 -32.17
C TYR A 447 -20.79 3.70 -32.21
N GLU A 448 -20.18 3.51 -31.05
CA GLU A 448 -18.77 3.26 -30.91
C GLU A 448 -18.52 2.09 -29.95
N LEU A 449 -17.56 1.27 -30.32
CA LEU A 449 -16.93 0.30 -29.44
C LEU A 449 -15.87 1.02 -28.62
N ARG A 450 -15.84 0.77 -27.31
CA ARG A 450 -14.89 1.39 -26.38
C ARG A 450 -14.13 0.31 -25.64
N TYR A 451 -12.81 0.42 -25.62
CA TYR A 451 -11.99 -0.24 -24.61
C TYR A 451 -11.97 0.70 -23.41
N SER A 452 -12.48 0.28 -22.26
CA SER A 452 -12.30 0.97 -20.97
C SER A 452 -11.42 0.18 -20.01
N PHE A 453 -10.48 0.87 -19.33
CA PHE A 453 -9.75 0.30 -18.20
C PHE A 453 -10.61 0.27 -16.92
N ARG A 454 -10.10 -0.45 -15.90
CA ARG A 454 -10.69 -0.57 -14.54
C ARG A 454 -11.14 0.75 -13.88
N ASP A 455 -10.50 1.87 -14.21
CA ASP A 455 -10.81 3.21 -13.67
C ASP A 455 -11.90 3.96 -14.46
N ARG A 456 -12.54 3.28 -15.42
CA ARG A 456 -13.55 3.81 -16.35
C ARG A 456 -12.98 4.76 -17.40
N GLN A 457 -11.67 4.86 -17.53
CA GLN A 457 -11.05 5.63 -18.61
C GLN A 457 -11.20 4.87 -19.93
N VAL A 458 -11.79 5.52 -20.93
CA VAL A 458 -11.83 5.01 -22.31
C VAL A 458 -10.46 5.22 -22.94
N VAL A 459 -9.85 4.14 -23.42
CA VAL A 459 -8.45 4.11 -23.89
C VAL A 459 -8.32 3.86 -25.39
N ALA A 460 -9.35 3.28 -25.99
CA ALA A 460 -9.49 3.16 -27.43
C ALA A 460 -10.97 3.21 -27.80
N THR A 461 -11.26 3.81 -28.96
CA THR A 461 -12.60 3.88 -29.54
C THR A 461 -12.57 3.44 -30.99
N ARG A 462 -13.57 2.70 -31.43
CA ARG A 462 -13.76 2.34 -32.84
C ARG A 462 -15.24 2.54 -33.23
N PRO A 463 -15.56 3.31 -34.28
CA PRO A 463 -16.95 3.47 -34.72
C PRO A 463 -17.53 2.14 -35.23
N ILE A 464 -18.84 1.96 -35.03
CA ILE A 464 -19.63 0.86 -35.59
C ILE A 464 -21.03 1.37 -35.95
N THR A 465 -21.53 1.01 -37.12
CA THR A 465 -22.89 1.40 -37.55
C THR A 465 -23.89 0.32 -37.17
N VAL A 466 -24.90 0.66 -36.37
CA VAL A 466 -26.02 -0.24 -36.10
C VAL A 466 -27.07 -0.02 -37.19
N THR A 467 -27.23 -0.99 -38.08
CA THR A 467 -28.20 -0.93 -39.16
C THR A 467 -29.56 -1.40 -38.69
N ALA A 468 -30.63 -0.83 -39.25
CA ALA A 468 -31.97 -1.33 -39.01
C ALA A 468 -32.08 -2.78 -39.48
N THR A 469 -32.56 -3.65 -38.60
CA THR A 469 -32.88 -5.03 -38.95
C THR A 469 -34.03 -4.99 -39.95
N GLU A 470 -33.82 -5.55 -41.15
CA GLU A 470 -34.94 -5.74 -42.08
C GLU A 470 -35.87 -6.79 -41.49
N ILE A 471 -36.96 -6.34 -40.86
CA ILE A 471 -37.94 -7.23 -40.26
C ILE A 471 -38.78 -7.85 -41.39
N GLY A 472 -38.76 -9.18 -41.49
CA GLY A 472 -39.37 -9.88 -42.61
C GLY A 472 -39.79 -11.31 -42.27
N LEU A 473 -40.73 -11.82 -43.06
CA LEU A 473 -41.20 -13.20 -42.99
C LEU A 473 -41.06 -13.85 -44.37
N THR A 474 -40.47 -15.04 -44.40
CA THR A 474 -40.34 -15.86 -45.60
C THR A 474 -41.11 -17.16 -45.39
N ALA A 475 -42.16 -17.36 -46.17
CA ALA A 475 -42.97 -18.59 -46.15
C ALA A 475 -43.59 -18.82 -47.54
N PRO A 476 -44.23 -19.96 -47.82
CA PRO A 476 -45.01 -20.14 -49.04
C PRO A 476 -46.22 -19.18 -49.09
N ASP A 477 -46.69 -18.79 -50.29
CA ASP A 477 -47.89 -17.95 -50.48
C ASP A 477 -49.19 -18.69 -50.15
N SER A 478 -49.17 -20.02 -50.26
CA SER A 478 -50.30 -20.87 -49.93
C SER A 478 -49.86 -22.24 -49.46
N ALA A 479 -50.64 -22.87 -48.61
CA ALA A 479 -50.42 -24.25 -48.19
C ALA A 479 -51.73 -24.93 -47.76
N PRO A 480 -51.82 -26.28 -47.83
CA PRO A 480 -53.04 -27.00 -47.49
C PRO A 480 -53.43 -26.82 -46.02
N MET A 481 -54.74 -26.75 -45.76
CA MET A 481 -55.32 -26.75 -44.42
C MET A 481 -54.74 -27.88 -43.56
N GLY A 482 -54.49 -27.59 -42.28
CA GLY A 482 -53.97 -28.54 -41.31
C GLY A 482 -52.51 -29.01 -41.51
N SER A 483 -51.83 -28.56 -42.57
CA SER A 483 -50.39 -28.83 -42.75
C SER A 483 -49.54 -27.98 -41.80
N THR A 484 -48.27 -28.36 -41.62
CA THR A 484 -47.27 -27.56 -40.93
C THR A 484 -46.33 -26.94 -41.96
N ILE A 485 -46.13 -25.63 -41.91
CA ILE A 485 -45.21 -24.91 -42.79
C ILE A 485 -43.94 -24.50 -42.04
N GLN A 486 -42.85 -24.30 -42.79
CA GLN A 486 -41.64 -23.66 -42.30
C GLN A 486 -41.73 -22.16 -42.58
N VAL A 487 -41.58 -21.33 -41.54
CA VAL A 487 -41.59 -19.88 -41.64
C VAL A 487 -40.22 -19.35 -41.25
N GLY A 488 -39.46 -18.90 -42.25
CA GLY A 488 -38.24 -18.14 -42.03
C GLY A 488 -38.57 -16.72 -41.57
N TRP A 489 -37.72 -16.14 -40.74
CA TRP A 489 -37.92 -14.79 -40.22
C TRP A 489 -36.60 -14.02 -40.20
N ALA A 490 -36.69 -12.70 -40.32
CA ALA A 490 -35.61 -11.75 -40.07
C ALA A 490 -36.15 -10.73 -39.06
N GLY A 491 -35.39 -10.44 -38.01
CA GLY A 491 -35.86 -9.65 -36.87
C GLY A 491 -34.98 -9.82 -35.63
N PRO A 492 -35.32 -9.12 -34.53
CA PRO A 492 -34.45 -8.96 -33.36
C PRO A 492 -34.21 -10.22 -32.51
N ASP A 493 -35.02 -11.27 -32.64
CA ASP A 493 -34.94 -12.52 -31.84
C ASP A 493 -34.83 -12.28 -30.33
N ALA A 494 -35.55 -11.26 -29.85
CA ALA A 494 -35.56 -10.95 -28.44
C ALA A 494 -36.29 -12.05 -27.64
N PRO A 495 -36.04 -12.17 -26.33
CA PRO A 495 -36.79 -13.08 -25.48
C PRO A 495 -38.30 -12.87 -25.65
N SER A 496 -39.02 -13.97 -25.88
CA SER A 496 -40.46 -14.00 -26.12
C SER A 496 -40.94 -13.48 -27.49
N ASP A 497 -40.04 -13.23 -28.44
CA ASP A 497 -40.41 -13.03 -29.83
C ASP A 497 -41.06 -14.31 -30.40
N ASN A 498 -42.15 -14.13 -31.15
CA ASN A 498 -42.90 -15.25 -31.69
C ASN A 498 -43.53 -14.97 -33.07
N ILE A 499 -43.67 -16.03 -33.85
CA ILE A 499 -44.34 -16.01 -35.15
C ILE A 499 -45.73 -16.61 -34.99
N GLN A 500 -46.76 -15.84 -35.34
CA GLN A 500 -48.17 -16.22 -35.19
C GLN A 500 -48.85 -16.38 -36.55
N ILE A 501 -49.92 -17.18 -36.59
CA ILE A 501 -50.92 -17.16 -37.67
C ILE A 501 -52.28 -16.76 -37.14
N GLY A 502 -52.91 -15.76 -37.75
CA GLY A 502 -54.21 -15.22 -37.35
C GLY A 502 -55.08 -14.86 -38.56
N LYS A 503 -56.34 -14.51 -38.30
CA LYS A 503 -57.24 -13.99 -39.35
C LYS A 503 -56.88 -12.54 -39.67
N PRO A 504 -56.96 -12.10 -40.93
CA PRO A 504 -56.66 -10.72 -41.29
C PRO A 504 -57.49 -9.72 -40.47
N GLY A 505 -56.82 -8.75 -39.85
CA GLY A 505 -57.44 -7.71 -39.02
C GLY A 505 -57.96 -8.16 -37.62
N ASP A 506 -57.90 -9.45 -37.29
CA ASP A 506 -58.21 -9.96 -35.94
C ASP A 506 -56.94 -9.95 -35.09
N PRO A 507 -56.89 -9.29 -33.91
CA PRO A 507 -55.70 -9.31 -33.05
C PRO A 507 -55.39 -10.69 -32.45
N GLY A 508 -56.34 -11.63 -32.44
CA GLY A 508 -56.13 -13.00 -31.98
C GLY A 508 -55.27 -13.84 -32.94
N TYR A 509 -54.58 -14.84 -32.37
CA TYR A 509 -53.87 -15.86 -33.13
C TYR A 509 -54.53 -17.24 -32.97
N LEU A 510 -54.33 -18.11 -33.96
CA LEU A 510 -54.78 -19.50 -33.94
C LEU A 510 -53.65 -20.42 -33.48
N PHE A 511 -52.45 -20.19 -33.99
CA PHE A 511 -51.23 -20.89 -33.62
C PHE A 511 -50.04 -19.93 -33.58
N TYR A 512 -49.01 -20.30 -32.83
CA TYR A 512 -47.77 -19.54 -32.72
C TYR A 512 -46.57 -20.47 -32.51
N ALA A 513 -45.38 -19.97 -32.79
CA ALA A 513 -44.11 -20.60 -32.46
C ALA A 513 -43.09 -19.53 -32.04
N TYR A 514 -42.33 -19.76 -30.97
CA TYR A 514 -41.27 -18.84 -30.54
C TYR A 514 -40.11 -18.85 -31.54
N THR A 515 -39.51 -17.68 -31.80
CA THR A 515 -38.33 -17.54 -32.67
C THR A 515 -37.14 -18.34 -32.13
N SER A 516 -37.03 -18.47 -30.82
CA SER A 516 -36.03 -19.29 -30.12
C SER A 516 -36.09 -20.80 -30.45
N SER A 517 -37.15 -21.27 -31.11
CA SER A 517 -37.29 -22.67 -31.55
C SER A 517 -36.55 -22.96 -32.87
N GLY A 518 -36.05 -21.93 -33.55
CA GLY A 518 -35.23 -22.04 -34.76
C GLY A 518 -35.60 -21.04 -35.85
N ASN A 519 -34.76 -20.96 -36.88
CA ASN A 519 -35.03 -20.18 -38.08
C ASN A 519 -34.71 -21.04 -39.32
N PRO A 520 -35.71 -21.59 -40.03
CA PRO A 520 -37.15 -21.33 -39.90
C PRO A 520 -37.82 -21.98 -38.68
N VAL A 521 -38.95 -21.42 -38.23
CA VAL A 521 -39.84 -22.06 -37.25
C VAL A 521 -40.88 -22.95 -37.92
N SER A 522 -41.33 -24.00 -37.24
CA SER A 522 -42.44 -24.85 -37.68
C SER A 522 -43.77 -24.33 -37.16
N LEU A 523 -44.67 -23.92 -38.05
CA LEU A 523 -45.97 -23.33 -37.70
C LEU A 523 -47.13 -24.12 -38.32
N PRO A 524 -48.08 -24.64 -37.52
CA PRO A 524 -49.25 -25.35 -38.05
C PRO A 524 -50.29 -24.39 -38.63
N LEU A 525 -50.97 -24.83 -39.68
CA LEU A 525 -52.04 -24.10 -40.34
C LEU A 525 -53.42 -24.53 -39.83
N PRO A 526 -54.41 -23.62 -39.85
CA PRO A 526 -55.78 -23.94 -39.47
C PRO A 526 -56.44 -24.95 -40.41
N ALA A 527 -57.47 -25.61 -39.89
CA ALA A 527 -58.26 -26.61 -40.60
C ALA A 527 -59.38 -26.00 -41.45
N VAL A 528 -59.53 -24.68 -41.43
CA VAL A 528 -60.52 -23.97 -42.25
C VAL A 528 -59.80 -23.26 -43.39
N PRO A 529 -60.06 -23.61 -44.66
CA PRO A 529 -59.51 -22.90 -45.81
C PRO A 529 -59.90 -21.42 -45.79
N GLY A 530 -59.00 -20.56 -46.27
CA GLY A 530 -59.23 -19.11 -46.29
C GLY A 530 -57.96 -18.29 -46.31
N SER A 531 -58.11 -16.97 -46.22
CA SER A 531 -56.99 -16.03 -46.10
C SER A 531 -56.60 -15.82 -44.65
N TYR A 532 -55.31 -15.89 -44.37
CA TYR A 532 -54.69 -15.70 -43.06
C TYR A 532 -53.48 -14.77 -43.17
N GLU A 533 -52.96 -14.33 -42.03
CA GLU A 533 -51.73 -13.54 -41.94
C GLU A 533 -50.76 -14.21 -40.98
N LEU A 534 -49.52 -14.33 -41.42
CA LEU A 534 -48.37 -14.58 -40.56
C LEU A 534 -47.91 -13.27 -39.94
N ARG A 535 -47.53 -13.30 -38.66
CA ARG A 535 -47.14 -12.10 -37.91
C ARG A 535 -45.88 -12.38 -37.12
N TYR A 536 -44.87 -11.52 -37.25
CA TYR A 536 -43.76 -11.45 -36.32
C TYR A 536 -44.21 -10.57 -35.16
N VAL A 537 -44.25 -11.12 -33.96
CA VAL A 537 -44.63 -10.42 -32.73
C VAL A 537 -43.41 -10.26 -31.83
N TYR A 538 -42.98 -9.01 -31.64
CA TYR A 538 -41.90 -8.63 -30.75
C TYR A 538 -42.38 -8.69 -29.29
N GLN A 539 -41.67 -9.45 -28.46
CA GLN A 539 -41.90 -9.64 -27.03
C GLN A 539 -43.35 -9.93 -26.64
N ASP A 540 -44.08 -10.67 -27.48
CA ASP A 540 -45.49 -11.01 -27.31
C ASP A 540 -46.44 -9.80 -27.18
N ARG A 541 -46.04 -8.63 -27.71
CA ARG A 541 -46.77 -7.36 -27.56
C ARG A 541 -47.07 -6.65 -28.87
N GLU A 542 -46.09 -6.57 -29.76
CA GLU A 542 -46.15 -5.71 -30.94
C GLU A 542 -45.94 -6.50 -32.22
N VAL A 543 -46.88 -6.37 -33.17
CA VAL A 543 -46.73 -6.95 -34.50
C VAL A 543 -45.79 -6.07 -35.32
N VAL A 544 -44.57 -6.54 -35.58
CA VAL A 544 -43.50 -5.78 -36.26
C VAL A 544 -43.35 -6.14 -37.74
N ALA A 545 -43.89 -7.29 -38.17
CA ALA A 545 -44.04 -7.63 -39.58
C ALA A 545 -45.26 -8.51 -39.81
N THR A 546 -45.87 -8.38 -41.00
CA THR A 546 -47.02 -9.19 -41.42
C THR A 546 -46.82 -9.72 -42.83
N ARG A 547 -47.22 -10.96 -43.08
CA ARG A 547 -47.22 -11.55 -44.43
C ARG A 547 -48.50 -12.35 -44.68
N PRO A 548 -49.26 -12.11 -45.76
CA PRO A 548 -50.45 -12.89 -46.06
C PRO A 548 -50.09 -14.33 -46.44
N ILE A 549 -50.99 -15.26 -46.14
CA ILE A 549 -50.93 -16.66 -46.59
C ILE A 549 -52.34 -17.17 -46.89
N THR A 550 -52.48 -17.93 -47.97
CA THR A 550 -53.75 -18.59 -48.32
C THR A 550 -53.73 -20.04 -47.87
N VAL A 551 -54.61 -20.41 -46.95
CA VAL A 551 -54.82 -21.80 -46.58
C VAL A 551 -55.76 -22.44 -47.58
N THR A 552 -55.26 -23.38 -48.37
CA THR A 552 -56.03 -24.05 -49.43
C THR A 552 -56.74 -25.28 -48.88
N GLN A 553 -57.82 -25.67 -49.56
CA GLN A 553 -58.52 -26.90 -49.21
C GLN A 553 -57.66 -28.12 -49.58
N ALA A 554 -57.41 -28.99 -48.61
CA ALA A 554 -56.84 -30.32 -48.83
C ALA A 554 -57.99 -31.30 -49.15
N PRO A 555 -57.76 -32.37 -49.95
CA PRO A 555 -58.72 -33.45 -50.03
C PRO A 555 -58.85 -34.10 -48.65
N VAL A 556 -60.04 -34.03 -48.07
CA VAL A 556 -60.38 -34.72 -46.81
C VAL A 556 -61.51 -35.68 -47.10
N GLY A 557 -61.37 -36.92 -46.67
CA GLY A 557 -62.36 -37.95 -46.92
C GLY A 557 -62.17 -39.18 -46.04
N LEU A 558 -63.24 -39.93 -45.91
CA LEU A 558 -63.26 -41.26 -45.32
C LEU A 558 -63.72 -42.25 -46.39
N ASP A 559 -63.10 -43.42 -46.41
CA ASP A 559 -63.45 -44.56 -47.24
C ASP A 559 -63.81 -45.71 -46.30
N ALA A 560 -65.11 -45.83 -46.04
CA ALA A 560 -65.70 -46.81 -45.14
C ALA A 560 -66.98 -47.39 -45.74
N PRO A 561 -67.35 -48.63 -45.39
CA PRO A 561 -68.62 -49.21 -45.81
C PRO A 561 -69.82 -48.39 -45.25
N ALA A 562 -70.93 -48.37 -45.99
CA ALA A 562 -72.16 -47.70 -45.57
C ALA A 562 -72.86 -48.38 -44.38
N THR A 563 -72.55 -49.67 -44.17
CA THR A 563 -73.11 -50.47 -43.07
C THR A 563 -72.01 -51.27 -42.39
N ALA A 564 -72.13 -51.46 -41.08
CA ALA A 564 -71.27 -52.37 -40.34
C ALA A 564 -72.06 -53.14 -39.28
N VAL A 565 -71.58 -54.31 -38.89
CA VAL A 565 -72.23 -55.14 -37.86
C VAL A 565 -71.91 -54.58 -36.48
N ALA A 566 -72.87 -54.56 -35.57
CA ALA A 566 -72.67 -54.10 -34.19
C ALA A 566 -71.48 -54.81 -33.52
N GLY A 567 -70.59 -54.05 -32.88
CA GLY A 567 -69.35 -54.55 -32.26
C GLY A 567 -68.20 -54.86 -33.24
N SER A 568 -68.48 -55.06 -34.53
CA SER A 568 -67.44 -55.41 -35.50
C SER A 568 -66.32 -54.36 -35.60
N THR A 569 -65.09 -54.80 -35.88
CA THR A 569 -64.00 -53.89 -36.28
C THR A 569 -64.01 -53.73 -37.80
N ILE A 570 -64.17 -52.49 -38.29
CA ILE A 570 -64.01 -52.15 -39.70
C ILE A 570 -62.68 -51.48 -39.96
N THR A 571 -62.22 -51.51 -41.21
CA THR A 571 -61.12 -50.68 -41.69
C THR A 571 -61.67 -49.44 -42.39
N VAL A 572 -61.19 -48.26 -41.98
CA VAL A 572 -61.57 -46.96 -42.56
C VAL A 572 -60.36 -46.39 -43.27
N GLY A 573 -60.37 -46.38 -44.60
CA GLY A 573 -59.43 -45.60 -45.38
C GLY A 573 -59.68 -44.12 -45.14
N TRP A 574 -58.65 -43.29 -45.18
CA TRP A 574 -58.81 -41.86 -44.96
C TRP A 574 -57.87 -41.04 -45.82
N THR A 575 -58.29 -39.81 -46.14
CA THR A 575 -57.45 -38.78 -46.73
C THR A 575 -57.64 -37.53 -45.88
N GLY A 576 -56.56 -36.86 -45.52
CA GLY A 576 -56.60 -35.72 -44.61
C GLY A 576 -55.20 -35.25 -44.21
N PRO A 577 -55.12 -34.22 -43.35
CA PRO A 577 -53.86 -33.57 -42.97
C PRO A 577 -52.88 -34.45 -42.18
N ASP A 578 -53.35 -35.51 -41.50
CA ASP A 578 -52.54 -36.41 -40.65
C ASP A 578 -51.63 -35.68 -39.67
N SER A 579 -52.18 -34.63 -39.05
CA SER A 579 -51.53 -33.89 -37.98
C SER A 579 -51.48 -34.71 -36.68
N ASP A 580 -50.61 -34.29 -35.77
CA ASP A 580 -50.59 -34.83 -34.41
C ASP A 580 -51.97 -34.76 -33.75
N ALA A 581 -52.42 -35.87 -33.18
CA ALA A 581 -53.73 -36.07 -32.57
C ALA A 581 -54.95 -36.04 -33.52
N ASP A 582 -54.73 -36.12 -34.84
CA ASP A 582 -55.82 -36.40 -35.77
C ASP A 582 -56.41 -37.78 -35.51
N ASN A 583 -57.74 -37.89 -35.52
CA ASN A 583 -58.44 -39.14 -35.22
C ASN A 583 -59.74 -39.32 -36.00
N ILE A 584 -60.11 -40.58 -36.21
CA ILE A 584 -61.38 -40.98 -36.82
C ILE A 584 -62.29 -41.49 -35.71
N GLN A 585 -63.43 -40.86 -35.56
CA GLN A 585 -64.42 -41.20 -34.53
C GLN A 585 -65.65 -41.83 -35.16
N VAL A 586 -66.35 -42.68 -34.40
CA VAL A 586 -67.74 -43.07 -34.67
C VAL A 586 -68.61 -42.55 -33.55
N GLY A 587 -69.71 -41.85 -33.87
CA GLY A 587 -70.59 -41.25 -32.87
C GLY A 587 -72.03 -41.10 -33.37
N PRO A 588 -72.99 -40.79 -32.48
CA PRO A 588 -74.39 -40.61 -32.86
C PRO A 588 -74.57 -39.44 -33.84
N LEU A 589 -75.48 -39.57 -34.81
CA LEU A 589 -75.75 -38.52 -35.79
C LEU A 589 -76.04 -37.16 -35.13
N GLY A 590 -75.29 -36.13 -35.54
CA GLY A 590 -75.50 -34.75 -35.09
C GLY A 590 -75.02 -34.44 -33.67
N SER A 591 -74.48 -35.41 -32.93
CA SER A 591 -73.84 -35.18 -31.63
C SER A 591 -72.37 -34.77 -31.79
N THR A 592 -71.76 -34.19 -30.75
CA THR A 592 -70.29 -34.07 -30.65
C THR A 592 -69.66 -35.27 -29.95
N ASP A 593 -70.46 -36.09 -29.27
CA ASP A 593 -69.98 -37.26 -28.54
C ASP A 593 -69.55 -38.37 -29.50
N TYR A 594 -68.51 -39.10 -29.15
CA TYR A 594 -68.08 -40.30 -29.84
C TYR A 594 -68.31 -41.53 -28.96
N VAL A 595 -68.57 -42.68 -29.60
CA VAL A 595 -68.61 -43.99 -28.95
C VAL A 595 -67.23 -44.63 -28.96
N ASN A 596 -66.53 -44.53 -30.09
CA ASN A 596 -65.17 -45.04 -30.24
C ASN A 596 -64.36 -44.17 -31.22
N TYR A 597 -63.04 -44.27 -31.16
CA TYR A 597 -62.14 -43.53 -32.03
C TYR A 597 -60.82 -44.27 -32.27
N VAL A 598 -60.10 -43.86 -33.32
CA VAL A 598 -58.75 -44.33 -33.63
C VAL A 598 -57.93 -43.16 -34.18
N TYR A 599 -56.70 -42.99 -33.70
CA TYR A 599 -55.79 -41.99 -34.25
C TYR A 599 -55.35 -42.35 -35.67
N THR A 600 -55.23 -41.36 -36.56
CA THR A 600 -54.83 -41.57 -37.96
C THR A 600 -53.41 -42.13 -38.07
N ASN A 601 -52.53 -41.76 -37.13
CA ASN A 601 -51.16 -42.30 -37.04
C ASN A 601 -51.08 -43.81 -36.73
N ARG A 602 -52.20 -44.48 -36.42
CA ARG A 602 -52.26 -45.94 -36.23
C ARG A 602 -52.33 -46.72 -37.54
N GLY A 603 -52.52 -46.04 -38.67
CA GLY A 603 -52.49 -46.62 -40.01
C GLY A 603 -53.56 -46.07 -40.93
N ASN A 604 -53.38 -46.29 -42.24
CA ASN A 604 -54.33 -45.98 -43.29
C ASN A 604 -54.42 -47.18 -44.24
N PRO A 605 -55.49 -48.00 -44.20
CA PRO A 605 -56.71 -47.82 -43.41
C PRO A 605 -56.54 -47.96 -41.88
N ALA A 606 -57.30 -47.17 -41.12
CA ALA A 606 -57.36 -47.25 -39.66
C ALA A 606 -58.39 -48.29 -39.20
N LYS A 607 -58.12 -49.03 -38.12
CA LYS A 607 -59.04 -50.04 -37.57
C LYS A 607 -59.92 -49.41 -36.50
N LEU A 608 -61.24 -49.39 -36.71
CA LEU A 608 -62.21 -48.77 -35.81
C LEU A 608 -63.28 -49.79 -35.40
N VAL A 609 -63.47 -49.94 -34.09
CA VAL A 609 -64.53 -50.80 -33.53
C VAL A 609 -65.85 -50.05 -33.57
N MET A 610 -66.87 -50.71 -34.11
CA MET A 610 -68.21 -50.15 -34.27
C MET A 610 -69.03 -50.25 -32.98
N PRO A 611 -70.01 -49.35 -32.77
CA PRO A 611 -70.90 -49.40 -31.63
C PRO A 611 -71.60 -50.75 -31.45
N ALA A 612 -71.78 -51.20 -30.20
CA ALA A 612 -72.50 -52.43 -29.85
C ALA A 612 -74.03 -52.33 -30.03
N THR A 613 -74.55 -51.10 -30.13
CA THR A 613 -75.98 -50.81 -30.28
C THR A 613 -76.29 -50.49 -31.74
N PRO A 614 -77.16 -51.29 -32.41
CA PRO A 614 -77.62 -51.00 -33.76
C PRO A 614 -78.30 -49.64 -33.86
N GLY A 615 -78.18 -49.00 -35.02
CA GLY A 615 -78.74 -47.67 -35.27
C GLY A 615 -77.93 -46.88 -36.30
N ASP A 616 -78.30 -45.63 -36.51
CA ASP A 616 -77.60 -44.73 -37.43
C ASP A 616 -76.56 -43.88 -36.70
N TYR A 617 -75.35 -43.88 -37.23
CA TYR A 617 -74.19 -43.17 -36.70
C TYR A 617 -73.50 -42.37 -37.80
N GLU A 618 -72.48 -41.60 -37.43
CA GLU A 618 -71.56 -40.98 -38.36
C GLU A 618 -70.10 -41.27 -37.97
N LEU A 619 -69.28 -41.50 -38.98
CA LEU A 619 -67.84 -41.42 -38.89
C LEU A 619 -67.40 -39.96 -39.04
N ARG A 620 -66.40 -39.54 -38.27
CA ARG A 620 -65.88 -38.17 -38.26
C ARG A 620 -64.37 -38.17 -38.36
N TYR A 621 -63.80 -37.39 -39.28
CA TYR A 621 -62.38 -37.05 -39.22
C TYR A 621 -62.21 -35.82 -38.33
N ARG A 622 -61.50 -35.97 -37.21
CA ARG A 622 -61.19 -34.91 -36.24
C ARG A 622 -59.76 -34.45 -36.44
N PHE A 623 -59.60 -33.16 -36.76
CA PHE A 623 -58.31 -32.51 -36.79
C PHE A 623 -57.87 -32.11 -35.38
N ARG A 624 -56.70 -32.61 -34.96
CA ARG A 624 -56.05 -32.39 -33.67
C ARG A 624 -56.98 -32.54 -32.46
N ASP A 625 -57.90 -33.50 -32.56
CA ASP A 625 -58.98 -33.75 -31.59
C ASP A 625 -59.88 -32.54 -31.24
N ARG A 626 -59.91 -31.50 -32.10
CA ARG A 626 -60.65 -30.26 -31.84
C ARG A 626 -61.81 -30.05 -32.79
N GLU A 627 -61.56 -30.18 -34.09
CA GLU A 627 -62.51 -29.78 -35.13
C GLU A 627 -62.87 -30.98 -36.02
N THR A 628 -64.16 -31.15 -36.30
CA THR A 628 -64.62 -32.15 -37.28
C THR A 628 -64.58 -31.56 -38.67
N ILE A 629 -63.65 -32.04 -39.50
CA ILE A 629 -63.44 -31.52 -40.86
C ILE A 629 -64.06 -32.38 -41.96
N TYR A 630 -64.50 -33.60 -41.63
CA TYR A 630 -65.26 -34.46 -42.55
C TYR A 630 -66.21 -35.38 -41.77
N ARG A 631 -67.35 -35.71 -42.39
CA ARG A 631 -68.37 -36.61 -41.83
C ARG A 631 -68.84 -37.60 -42.89
N GLN A 632 -69.09 -38.84 -42.49
CA GLN A 632 -69.69 -39.86 -43.34
C GLN A 632 -70.72 -40.67 -42.54
N PRO A 633 -71.98 -40.82 -42.99
CA PRO A 633 -72.97 -41.64 -42.29
C PRO A 633 -72.63 -43.13 -42.37
N ILE A 634 -72.98 -43.88 -41.33
CA ILE A 634 -72.86 -45.34 -41.29
C ILE A 634 -74.02 -45.95 -40.48
N THR A 635 -74.65 -47.00 -41.00
CA THR A 635 -75.72 -47.72 -40.29
C THR A 635 -75.17 -48.99 -39.65
N ILE A 636 -75.35 -49.12 -38.34
CA ILE A 636 -74.92 -50.30 -37.57
C ILE A 636 -76.06 -51.31 -37.53
N THR A 637 -75.84 -52.48 -38.14
CA THR A 637 -76.81 -53.58 -38.19
C THR A 637 -76.69 -54.50 -36.98
N PRO A 638 -77.79 -55.14 -36.54
CA PRO A 638 -77.73 -56.14 -35.46
C PRO A 638 -76.75 -57.27 -35.75
N VAL A 639 -76.04 -57.70 -34.71
CA VAL A 639 -75.29 -58.96 -34.66
C VAL A 639 -76.14 -60.01 -33.95
N THR A 640 -76.08 -61.25 -34.41
CA THR A 640 -76.81 -62.38 -33.83
C THR A 640 -75.86 -63.45 -33.33
N ALA A 641 -76.26 -64.17 -32.28
CA ALA A 641 -75.59 -65.36 -31.82
C ALA A 641 -76.61 -66.48 -31.56
N GLN A 642 -76.12 -67.71 -31.44
CA GLN A 642 -76.84 -68.91 -31.03
C GLN A 642 -75.99 -69.67 -30.02
N VAL A 643 -76.66 -70.31 -29.06
CA VAL A 643 -76.03 -71.16 -28.05
C VAL A 643 -76.70 -72.53 -28.09
N ILE A 644 -75.89 -73.58 -28.07
CA ILE A 644 -76.32 -74.97 -28.12
C ILE A 644 -75.71 -75.70 -26.92
N ALA A 645 -76.55 -76.06 -25.95
CA ALA A 645 -76.14 -76.76 -24.75
C ALA A 645 -77.24 -77.75 -24.33
N PRO A 646 -76.92 -78.77 -23.50
CA PRO A 646 -77.95 -79.60 -22.89
C PRO A 646 -78.90 -78.75 -22.00
N PRO A 647 -80.20 -79.07 -21.96
CA PRO A 647 -81.17 -78.30 -21.14
C PRO A 647 -80.99 -78.53 -19.64
N THR A 648 -80.22 -79.53 -19.24
CA THR A 648 -79.97 -79.90 -17.84
C THR A 648 -78.49 -80.23 -17.59
N ALA A 649 -77.98 -79.88 -16.41
CA ALA A 649 -76.64 -80.26 -15.95
C ALA A 649 -76.66 -80.65 -14.46
N GLN A 650 -75.68 -81.43 -14.00
CA GLN A 650 -75.51 -81.71 -12.56
C GLN A 650 -74.80 -80.54 -11.87
N ALA A 651 -75.13 -80.30 -10.60
CA ALA A 651 -74.48 -79.26 -9.81
C ALA A 651 -72.95 -79.44 -9.79
N GLY A 652 -72.21 -78.36 -10.08
CA GLY A 652 -70.74 -78.33 -10.12
C GLY A 652 -70.10 -79.09 -11.30
N SER A 653 -70.89 -79.71 -12.19
CA SER A 653 -70.37 -80.43 -13.37
C SER A 653 -69.97 -79.50 -14.51
N ASP A 654 -69.12 -79.98 -15.42
CA ASP A 654 -68.71 -79.25 -16.61
C ASP A 654 -69.78 -79.36 -17.71
N VAL A 655 -70.27 -78.22 -18.20
CA VAL A 655 -71.26 -78.15 -19.28
C VAL A 655 -70.54 -77.83 -20.59
N THR A 656 -70.61 -78.76 -21.55
CA THR A 656 -70.15 -78.52 -22.92
C THR A 656 -71.17 -77.68 -23.68
N ILE A 657 -70.73 -76.53 -24.18
CA ILE A 657 -71.57 -75.51 -24.82
C ILE A 657 -70.99 -75.17 -26.18
N GLY A 658 -71.73 -75.53 -27.24
CA GLY A 658 -71.48 -75.05 -28.59
C GLY A 658 -72.11 -73.69 -28.80
N TRP A 659 -71.54 -72.90 -29.71
CA TRP A 659 -72.07 -71.58 -30.03
C TRP A 659 -71.81 -71.22 -31.49
N ASP A 660 -72.64 -70.35 -32.05
CA ASP A 660 -72.43 -69.71 -33.36
C ASP A 660 -72.67 -68.21 -33.19
N GLY A 661 -71.66 -67.39 -33.47
CA GLY A 661 -71.68 -65.98 -33.09
C GLY A 661 -70.42 -65.23 -33.55
N PRO A 662 -70.32 -63.93 -33.26
CA PRO A 662 -69.28 -63.06 -33.80
C PRO A 662 -67.85 -63.42 -33.40
N ASN A 663 -67.67 -63.98 -32.19
CA ASN A 663 -66.35 -64.30 -31.62
C ASN A 663 -65.38 -63.13 -31.66
N TYR A 664 -65.87 -61.93 -31.34
CA TYR A 664 -65.02 -60.77 -31.18
C TYR A 664 -64.12 -60.94 -29.96
N ASP A 665 -63.00 -60.21 -29.95
CA ASP A 665 -62.08 -60.24 -28.83
C ASP A 665 -62.80 -59.81 -27.54
N GLY A 666 -62.73 -60.67 -26.52
CA GLY A 666 -63.45 -60.49 -25.26
C GLY A 666 -64.88 -61.05 -25.23
N ASP A 667 -65.42 -61.64 -26.30
CA ASP A 667 -66.71 -62.35 -26.25
C ASP A 667 -66.64 -63.59 -25.36
N TYR A 668 -67.72 -63.91 -24.64
CA TYR A 668 -67.74 -65.02 -23.68
C TYR A 668 -69.11 -65.68 -23.54
N ILE A 669 -69.08 -66.95 -23.16
CA ILE A 669 -70.27 -67.71 -22.74
C ILE A 669 -70.30 -67.74 -21.22
N ALA A 670 -71.44 -67.40 -20.64
CA ALA A 670 -71.61 -67.35 -19.20
C ALA A 670 -72.86 -68.12 -18.74
N ILE A 671 -72.76 -68.79 -17.59
CA ILE A 671 -73.92 -69.32 -16.86
C ILE A 671 -74.31 -68.28 -15.80
N SER A 672 -75.56 -67.82 -15.87
CA SER A 672 -76.11 -66.76 -15.03
C SER A 672 -77.34 -67.24 -14.28
N ALA A 673 -77.61 -66.68 -13.10
CA ALA A 673 -78.90 -66.90 -12.44
C ALA A 673 -80.03 -66.29 -13.30
N LYS A 674 -81.17 -66.98 -13.37
CA LYS A 674 -82.30 -66.51 -14.18
C LYS A 674 -82.80 -65.15 -13.67
N GLY A 675 -82.81 -64.15 -14.54
CA GLY A 675 -83.22 -62.77 -14.22
C GLY A 675 -82.19 -61.92 -13.48
N ASP A 676 -80.95 -62.41 -13.29
CA ASP A 676 -79.81 -61.64 -12.78
C ASP A 676 -78.96 -61.14 -13.95
N ASP A 677 -78.39 -59.94 -13.87
CA ASP A 677 -77.49 -59.37 -14.88
C ASP A 677 -76.05 -59.88 -14.73
N GLY A 678 -75.70 -60.48 -13.58
CA GLY A 678 -74.41 -61.10 -13.32
C GLY A 678 -74.26 -62.52 -13.88
N TYR A 679 -73.02 -63.04 -13.85
CA TYR A 679 -72.71 -64.43 -14.15
C TYR A 679 -72.09 -65.15 -12.96
N ILE A 680 -72.19 -66.48 -12.95
CA ILE A 680 -71.60 -67.36 -11.93
C ILE A 680 -70.25 -67.87 -12.42
N ASN A 681 -70.25 -68.50 -13.60
CA ASN A 681 -69.06 -69.00 -14.27
C ASN A 681 -69.12 -68.62 -15.75
N PHE A 682 -67.96 -68.42 -16.37
CA PHE A 682 -67.85 -68.07 -17.78
C PHE A 682 -66.57 -68.62 -18.41
N THR A 683 -66.57 -68.67 -19.74
CA THR A 683 -65.41 -69.00 -20.56
C THR A 683 -65.45 -68.14 -21.83
N TYR A 684 -64.32 -67.55 -22.22
CA TYR A 684 -64.21 -66.75 -23.44
C TYR A 684 -64.44 -67.61 -24.69
N THR A 685 -65.16 -67.09 -25.69
CA THR A 685 -65.43 -67.82 -26.93
C THR A 685 -64.16 -68.11 -27.74
N GLY A 686 -63.10 -67.32 -27.55
CA GLY A 686 -61.81 -67.53 -28.19
C GLY A 686 -61.05 -68.79 -27.73
N SER A 687 -61.49 -69.50 -26.69
CA SER A 687 -60.77 -70.69 -26.19
C SER A 687 -61.02 -71.95 -27.01
N ASP A 688 -62.28 -72.31 -27.29
CA ASP A 688 -62.68 -73.48 -28.09
C ASP A 688 -64.16 -73.39 -28.53
N ASN A 689 -64.59 -74.22 -29.47
CA ASN A 689 -66.00 -74.38 -29.85
C ASN A 689 -66.32 -75.84 -30.27
N PRO A 690 -67.02 -76.63 -29.43
CA PRO A 690 -67.66 -76.23 -28.18
C PRO A 690 -66.66 -75.97 -27.05
N LEU A 691 -67.02 -75.08 -26.12
CA LEU A 691 -66.26 -74.79 -24.91
C LEU A 691 -66.92 -75.42 -23.68
N THR A 692 -66.23 -75.38 -22.54
CA THR A 692 -66.76 -75.88 -21.27
C THR A 692 -66.95 -74.72 -20.29
N VAL A 693 -68.11 -74.70 -19.62
CA VAL A 693 -68.38 -73.80 -18.49
C VAL A 693 -68.89 -74.63 -17.31
N ARG A 694 -68.31 -74.44 -16.13
CA ARG A 694 -68.73 -75.16 -14.93
C ARG A 694 -70.13 -74.73 -14.48
N ALA A 695 -71.03 -75.69 -14.31
CA ALA A 695 -72.37 -75.47 -13.76
C ALA A 695 -72.29 -74.95 -12.30
N PRO A 696 -73.23 -74.12 -11.86
CA PRO A 696 -73.37 -73.72 -10.47
C PRO A 696 -73.41 -74.92 -9.50
N ASP A 697 -72.86 -74.76 -8.30
CA ASP A 697 -72.85 -75.82 -7.27
C ASP A 697 -74.25 -76.02 -6.61
N SER A 698 -75.23 -75.18 -6.92
CA SER A 698 -76.60 -75.25 -6.40
C SER A 698 -77.61 -75.61 -7.49
N ALA A 699 -78.50 -76.56 -7.21
CA ALA A 699 -79.62 -76.89 -8.09
C ALA A 699 -80.58 -75.69 -8.27
N GLY A 700 -81.15 -75.52 -9.46
CA GLY A 700 -82.03 -74.38 -9.78
C GLY A 700 -82.17 -74.10 -11.27
N ASP A 701 -82.90 -73.05 -11.60
CA ASP A 701 -83.06 -72.55 -12.97
C ASP A 701 -82.04 -71.43 -13.26
N TYR A 702 -81.25 -71.63 -14.30
CA TYR A 702 -80.19 -70.74 -14.77
C TYR A 702 -80.37 -70.45 -16.26
N GLU A 703 -79.52 -69.58 -16.79
CA GLU A 703 -79.45 -69.27 -18.21
C GLU A 703 -78.00 -69.34 -18.68
N ILE A 704 -77.80 -69.89 -19.88
CA ILE A 704 -76.54 -69.84 -20.60
C ILE A 704 -76.63 -68.71 -21.61
N ARG A 705 -75.72 -67.75 -21.51
CA ARG A 705 -75.73 -66.52 -22.29
C ARG A 705 -74.49 -66.42 -23.16
N TYR A 706 -74.68 -66.05 -24.42
CA TYR A 706 -73.61 -65.49 -25.24
C TYR A 706 -73.56 -63.99 -25.00
N ILE A 707 -72.42 -63.48 -24.55
CA ILE A 707 -72.21 -62.06 -24.26
C ILE A 707 -71.11 -61.53 -25.17
N MET A 708 -71.45 -60.48 -25.91
CA MET A 708 -70.48 -59.72 -26.70
C MET A 708 -69.67 -58.84 -25.75
N GLY A 709 -68.35 -59.01 -25.72
CA GLY A 709 -67.46 -58.31 -24.78
C GLY A 709 -67.44 -56.81 -24.99
N GLN A 710 -67.69 -56.35 -26.22
CA GLN A 710 -67.86 -54.93 -26.50
C GLN A 710 -69.21 -54.43 -25.97
N GLY A 711 -69.19 -53.78 -24.81
CA GLY A 711 -70.38 -53.21 -24.19
C GLY A 711 -71.26 -54.22 -23.44
N ASP A 712 -70.74 -55.40 -23.11
CA ASP A 712 -71.36 -56.45 -22.28
C ASP A 712 -72.81 -56.80 -22.68
N LYS A 713 -73.04 -56.97 -23.99
CA LYS A 713 -74.38 -57.17 -24.53
C LYS A 713 -74.70 -58.65 -24.72
N VAL A 714 -75.79 -59.11 -24.10
CA VAL A 714 -76.32 -60.47 -24.32
C VAL A 714 -76.87 -60.58 -25.75
N LEU A 715 -76.28 -61.47 -26.56
CA LEU A 715 -76.70 -61.73 -27.94
C LEU A 715 -77.62 -62.95 -28.07
N ALA A 716 -77.48 -63.94 -27.18
CA ALA A 716 -78.31 -65.12 -27.13
C ALA A 716 -78.41 -65.62 -25.68
N SER A 717 -79.55 -66.20 -25.31
CA SER A 717 -79.77 -66.80 -24.00
C SER A 717 -80.64 -68.05 -24.16
N ILE A 718 -80.24 -69.14 -23.51
CA ILE A 718 -81.03 -70.38 -23.41
C ILE A 718 -81.15 -70.82 -21.94
N PRO A 719 -82.28 -71.44 -21.53
CA PRO A 719 -82.44 -71.92 -20.17
C PRO A 719 -81.57 -73.16 -19.88
N LEU A 720 -81.11 -73.28 -18.63
CA LEU A 720 -80.41 -74.45 -18.09
C LEU A 720 -80.99 -74.79 -16.71
N THR A 721 -81.47 -76.01 -16.53
CA THR A 721 -81.88 -76.50 -15.21
C THR A 721 -80.77 -77.33 -14.58
N VAL A 722 -80.23 -76.89 -13.45
CA VAL A 722 -79.21 -77.63 -12.70
C VAL A 722 -79.90 -78.54 -11.70
N THR A 723 -79.60 -79.84 -11.77
CA THR A 723 -80.12 -80.85 -10.83
C THR A 723 -79.07 -81.19 -9.78
N PRO A 724 -79.48 -81.70 -8.60
CA PRO A 724 -78.56 -82.15 -7.55
C PRO A 724 -77.53 -83.19 -8.02
#